data_AF-A0A6V8DVL9-F1
#
_entry.id   AF-A0A6V8DVL9-F1
#
_cell.length_a   1.000
_cell.length_b   1.000
_cell.length_c   1.000
_cell.angle_alpha   90.00
_cell.angle_beta   90.00
_cell.angle_gamma   90.00
#
_symmetry.space_group_name_H-M   'P 1'
#
loop_
_entity.id
_entity.type
_entity.pdbx_description
1 polymer ?
#
loop_
_entity_poly.entity_id
_entity_poly.type
_entity_poly.pdbx_seq_one_letter_code
_entity_poly.pdbx_strand_id
1 'polypeptide(L)'
;MLRRQVIVLTILLLLFSIPSYASEAKETEIVEQFGVGFDEVTIADSSDYLNDPRDLEFHPGRANELWIANRATDTITIVENTGLENQTSQNRADSHRNHFLEEVSAISFGAYHPEFDYQWGSAQESRNTYNGQANPNNFMGPALWPSSLSHFAIENQNTGNGLLGSHIDMLHESPYGVGIAHDYDNVYWYNDGYYGELVRYDFQEDHDTGEHDHSDGVVRRYSDVQLTHSYGTPSHMVMDKSNGMLYIADAGANRVVWVNTDDPTTTSTNIMDDASRLEPLAEYSRIGGVEWGILATGLNLPSGIALADGQLFVSENGNGKIVAYDLASDGKSAVQLDKIQTTATSIMGLEVGPNGHLYYVDNGQDKAVRIDPYTDEDGDGVGDEVDNCPSIANPLQANYDNDSMGDVCDADDDNDLVVDVNDQCAQGQLEWTSSLSNDHDGDGCFDATEDLDDDNDGISDGSDICPIGDLGWTSSVSTDYDGDGCQDSMEDVDDDNDRICDANEVSSSWACAPSTASVDLCPQSSPGFFSNNQNDVDGDGCEDATEDMDDDNDGFTDDVDDCPMSSGSSSMGSQLGCSDYDSDGYSDSIDVFPAESTQWIDSDNDGFGDNLDGFEGDACMDVAGDSTEDSFGCPDADGDGWSDLNDAFPNEASQHSDEDGDGFGDAVDGYQGDDCLGVPGTSTEDFFGCEDLDSDGWSDLNDDLPQEPTQHSDADGDGYGDNPQGVTPDSCPEIYGLSSIDRYGCPDTDGDGWEDRSDAYVNDARFWSDMDGDGYADQQGTNLSDDCPETFGTSVEDFVGCLDSDGDGWSDQTDAYPNDSSKHLASNQSPESDNFTLIGLGIGLLVLVLLMVGILRKKTAVEQEFDFIAPPIPQPLPSAPPLPPEGLPAGWTMEQWAYYGEDYLNRNK
;
A
#
# COMPACT_ATOMS: atom_id res chain seq x y z
N MET A 1 29.79 16.73 -43.95
CA MET A 1 28.37 16.89 -43.58
C MET A 1 27.65 17.78 -44.61
N LEU A 2 27.15 17.24 -45.73
CA LEU A 2 26.54 18.10 -46.78
C LEU A 2 25.31 17.49 -47.49
N ARG A 3 24.67 16.48 -46.88
CA ARG A 3 23.54 15.75 -47.50
C ARG A 3 22.32 15.51 -46.57
N ARG A 4 22.39 15.91 -45.30
CA ARG A 4 21.24 15.90 -44.37
C ARG A 4 20.55 17.28 -44.25
N GLN A 5 21.30 18.38 -44.23
CA GLN A 5 20.75 19.74 -44.10
C GLN A 5 19.79 20.14 -45.23
N VAL A 6 20.01 19.67 -46.46
CA VAL A 6 19.12 19.98 -47.61
C VAL A 6 17.74 19.36 -47.43
N ILE A 7 17.66 18.14 -46.87
CA ILE A 7 16.39 17.43 -46.67
C ILE A 7 15.56 18.15 -45.59
N VAL A 8 16.17 18.50 -44.45
CA VAL A 8 15.50 19.27 -43.38
C VAL A 8 14.99 20.61 -43.89
N LEU A 9 15.80 21.35 -44.66
CA LEU A 9 15.39 22.66 -45.20
C LEU A 9 14.25 22.55 -46.22
N THR A 10 14.20 21.47 -47.02
CA THR A 10 13.11 21.24 -47.98
C THR A 10 11.81 20.82 -47.28
N ILE A 11 11.90 20.06 -46.18
CA ILE A 11 10.74 19.67 -45.37
C ILE A 11 10.15 20.89 -44.62
N LEU A 12 10.98 21.75 -44.02
CA LEU A 12 10.48 23.00 -43.41
C LEU A 12 9.80 23.93 -44.44
N LEU A 13 10.35 24.06 -45.65
CA LEU A 13 9.74 24.86 -46.71
C LEU A 13 8.42 24.27 -47.24
N LEU A 14 8.24 22.94 -47.18
CA LEU A 14 6.96 22.31 -47.52
C LEU A 14 5.92 22.47 -46.39
N LEU A 15 6.34 22.42 -45.12
CA LEU A 15 5.45 22.68 -43.97
C LEU A 15 4.95 24.14 -43.94
N PHE A 16 5.79 25.11 -44.32
CA PHE A 16 5.39 26.50 -44.52
C PHE A 16 4.74 26.79 -45.90
N SER A 17 4.43 25.75 -46.68
CA SER A 17 3.70 25.86 -47.97
C SER A 17 2.34 25.15 -47.95
N ILE A 18 1.90 24.66 -46.78
CA ILE A 18 0.50 24.29 -46.58
C ILE A 18 -0.29 25.62 -46.63
N PRO A 19 -1.23 25.82 -47.58
CA PRO A 19 -2.13 26.96 -47.47
C PRO A 19 -2.92 26.77 -46.18
N SER A 20 -3.04 27.82 -45.37
CA SER A 20 -3.87 27.78 -44.19
C SER A 20 -5.32 27.57 -44.60
N TYR A 21 -5.75 26.32 -44.68
CA TYR A 21 -7.15 25.94 -44.49
C TYR A 21 -7.47 26.15 -43.01
N ALA A 22 -7.44 27.42 -42.60
CA ALA A 22 -8.61 27.91 -41.91
C ALA A 22 -9.76 27.60 -42.86
N SER A 23 -10.56 26.61 -42.48
CA SER A 23 -11.97 26.71 -42.81
C SER A 23 -12.43 27.97 -42.10
N GLU A 24 -12.35 29.10 -42.80
CA GLU A 24 -13.35 30.15 -42.63
C GLU A 24 -14.66 29.39 -42.77
N ALA A 25 -15.32 29.14 -41.63
CA ALA A 25 -16.60 28.48 -41.61
C ALA A 25 -17.49 29.39 -42.45
N LYS A 26 -17.80 28.95 -43.68
CA LYS A 26 -18.66 29.70 -44.57
C LYS A 26 -20.00 29.71 -43.88
N GLU A 27 -20.33 30.83 -43.24
CA GLU A 27 -21.62 31.08 -42.60
C GLU A 27 -22.67 30.51 -43.55
N THR A 28 -23.33 29.44 -43.10
CA THR A 28 -24.31 28.70 -43.89
C THR A 28 -25.58 29.53 -43.86
N GLU A 29 -25.55 30.59 -44.66
CA GLU A 29 -26.64 31.53 -44.95
C GLU A 29 -27.98 30.79 -44.95
N ILE A 30 -28.68 30.90 -43.82
CA ILE A 30 -29.87 30.11 -43.53
C ILE A 30 -30.94 30.57 -44.51
N VAL A 31 -31.47 29.62 -45.27
CA VAL A 31 -32.62 29.86 -46.15
C VAL A 31 -33.83 29.99 -45.23
N GLU A 32 -34.42 31.19 -45.13
CA GLU A 32 -35.53 31.47 -44.20
C GLU A 32 -36.70 30.48 -44.35
N GLN A 33 -36.94 29.97 -45.56
CA GLN A 33 -37.97 28.99 -45.88
C GLN A 33 -37.65 27.54 -45.43
N PHE A 34 -36.41 27.27 -45.00
CA PHE A 34 -35.94 25.96 -44.55
C PHE A 34 -35.54 25.96 -43.06
N GLY A 35 -34.97 27.05 -42.56
CA GLY A 35 -34.46 27.16 -41.19
C GLY A 35 -33.24 26.28 -40.91
N VAL A 36 -32.92 26.14 -39.62
CA VAL A 36 -31.96 25.17 -39.05
C VAL A 36 -32.58 23.76 -38.96
N GLY A 37 -33.89 23.71 -38.78
CA GLY A 37 -34.77 22.54 -38.89
C GLY A 37 -36.19 23.01 -39.23
N PHE A 38 -37.12 22.08 -39.44
CA PHE A 38 -38.51 22.41 -39.77
C PHE A 38 -39.50 21.27 -39.49
N ASP A 39 -40.76 21.64 -39.27
CA ASP A 39 -41.91 20.74 -39.22
C ASP A 39 -42.66 20.70 -40.58
N GLU A 40 -43.27 19.55 -40.91
CA GLU A 40 -44.09 19.36 -42.11
C GLU A 40 -45.59 19.39 -41.78
N VAL A 41 -46.19 20.57 -41.83
CA VAL A 41 -47.62 20.78 -41.53
C VAL A 41 -48.48 20.41 -42.75
N THR A 42 -49.26 19.33 -42.64
CA THR A 42 -50.26 18.99 -43.69
C THR A 42 -51.39 20.02 -43.68
N ILE A 43 -51.50 20.79 -44.76
CA ILE A 43 -52.47 21.88 -44.94
C ILE A 43 -53.80 21.35 -45.47
N ALA A 44 -53.77 20.41 -46.42
CA ALA A 44 -54.93 19.78 -46.99
C ALA A 44 -54.59 18.35 -47.43
N ASP A 45 -55.53 17.42 -47.33
CA ASP A 45 -55.35 16.04 -47.81
C ASP A 45 -56.55 15.52 -48.64
N SER A 46 -56.56 14.22 -48.97
CA SER A 46 -57.65 13.57 -49.70
C SER A 46 -59.07 13.77 -49.11
N SER A 47 -59.19 14.14 -47.84
CA SER A 47 -60.46 14.50 -47.19
C SER A 47 -60.93 15.92 -47.55
N ASP A 48 -59.99 16.82 -47.88
CA ASP A 48 -60.19 18.14 -48.52
C ASP A 48 -60.31 18.04 -50.06
N TYR A 49 -60.72 16.87 -50.54
CA TYR A 49 -60.95 16.54 -51.94
C TYR A 49 -59.70 16.49 -52.84
N LEU A 50 -58.48 16.47 -52.28
CA LEU A 50 -57.26 16.28 -53.08
C LEU A 50 -57.25 14.90 -53.74
N ASN A 51 -56.84 14.83 -55.01
CA ASN A 51 -56.78 13.59 -55.79
C ASN A 51 -55.85 13.73 -56.99
N ASP A 52 -54.68 13.10 -56.91
CA ASP A 52 -53.55 13.31 -57.82
C ASP A 52 -53.21 14.81 -57.97
N PRO A 53 -53.01 15.55 -56.85
CA PRO A 53 -52.74 16.98 -56.89
C PRO A 53 -51.40 17.25 -57.60
N ARG A 54 -51.31 18.35 -58.35
CA ARG A 54 -50.14 18.69 -59.18
C ARG A 54 -49.54 20.04 -58.90
N ASP A 55 -50.37 21.04 -58.66
CA ASP A 55 -49.91 22.41 -58.53
C ASP A 55 -50.68 23.15 -57.45
N LEU A 56 -50.08 24.18 -56.87
CA LEU A 56 -50.72 25.05 -55.88
C LEU A 56 -50.24 26.50 -56.00
N GLU A 57 -51.12 27.46 -55.73
CA GLU A 57 -50.83 28.89 -55.88
C GLU A 57 -51.76 29.72 -54.96
N PHE A 58 -51.27 30.82 -54.39
CA PHE A 58 -52.10 31.70 -53.54
C PHE A 58 -52.86 32.75 -54.34
N HIS A 59 -54.13 32.97 -54.01
CA HIS A 59 -54.97 33.95 -54.70
C HIS A 59 -54.49 35.41 -54.44
N PRO A 60 -54.00 36.17 -55.44
CA PRO A 60 -53.31 37.44 -55.20
C PRO A 60 -54.17 38.53 -54.53
N GLY A 61 -55.49 38.47 -54.71
CA GLY A 61 -56.45 39.40 -54.11
C GLY A 61 -57.02 38.98 -52.74
N ARG A 62 -56.75 37.75 -52.26
CA ARG A 62 -57.45 37.16 -51.10
C ARG A 62 -56.45 36.41 -50.20
N ALA A 63 -56.07 37.07 -49.11
CA ALA A 63 -55.08 36.56 -48.17
C ALA A 63 -55.45 35.19 -47.61
N ASN A 64 -54.48 34.29 -47.58
CA ASN A 64 -54.59 32.92 -47.07
C ASN A 64 -55.69 32.10 -47.79
N GLU A 65 -55.87 32.31 -49.10
CA GLU A 65 -56.71 31.46 -49.95
C GLU A 65 -55.83 30.72 -50.97
N LEU A 66 -55.59 29.43 -50.73
CA LEU A 66 -54.74 28.56 -51.56
C LEU A 66 -55.59 27.78 -52.57
N TRP A 67 -55.19 27.79 -53.84
CA TRP A 67 -55.82 27.03 -54.92
C TRP A 67 -54.93 25.84 -55.27
N ILE A 68 -55.49 24.64 -55.42
CA ILE A 68 -54.76 23.37 -55.64
C ILE A 68 -55.37 22.63 -56.84
N ALA A 69 -54.56 22.35 -57.86
CA ALA A 69 -54.98 21.68 -59.09
C ALA A 69 -54.92 20.14 -58.97
N ASN A 70 -56.05 19.45 -59.22
CA ASN A 70 -56.19 18.00 -59.09
C ASN A 70 -56.32 17.30 -60.44
N ARG A 71 -55.29 16.56 -60.85
CA ARG A 71 -55.21 15.91 -62.17
C ARG A 71 -56.23 14.79 -62.35
N ALA A 72 -56.52 14.00 -61.33
CA ALA A 72 -57.39 12.82 -61.47
C ALA A 72 -58.89 13.14 -61.49
N THR A 73 -59.27 14.37 -61.15
CA THR A 73 -60.68 14.83 -61.14
C THR A 73 -60.96 15.99 -62.07
N ASP A 74 -59.90 16.63 -62.62
CA ASP A 74 -59.90 17.88 -63.40
C ASP A 74 -60.40 19.10 -62.59
N THR A 75 -60.22 19.10 -61.26
CA THR A 75 -60.85 20.07 -60.35
C THR A 75 -59.87 20.91 -59.57
N ILE A 76 -60.30 22.10 -59.15
CA ILE A 76 -59.53 22.93 -58.21
C ILE A 76 -60.10 22.78 -56.79
N THR A 77 -59.27 22.37 -55.84
CA THR A 77 -59.56 22.55 -54.41
C THR A 77 -59.15 23.95 -54.01
N ILE A 78 -59.99 24.63 -53.23
CA ILE A 78 -59.73 25.96 -52.69
C ILE A 78 -59.77 25.85 -51.15
N VAL A 79 -58.69 26.27 -50.50
CA VAL A 79 -58.52 26.26 -49.05
C VAL A 79 -58.55 27.70 -48.55
N GLU A 80 -59.64 28.09 -47.89
CA GLU A 80 -59.85 29.42 -47.31
C GLU A 80 -59.31 29.47 -45.88
N ASN A 81 -58.59 30.54 -45.51
CA ASN A 81 -57.90 30.69 -44.22
C ASN A 81 -56.80 29.62 -44.03
N THR A 82 -56.03 29.36 -45.09
CA THR A 82 -54.94 28.39 -45.14
C THR A 82 -53.99 28.52 -43.94
N GLY A 83 -53.80 27.44 -43.19
CA GLY A 83 -52.90 27.38 -42.05
C GLY A 83 -53.37 28.11 -40.78
N LEU A 84 -54.67 28.43 -40.66
CA LEU A 84 -55.27 29.08 -39.48
C LEU A 84 -56.32 28.18 -38.80
N GLU A 85 -56.63 28.43 -37.52
CA GLU A 85 -57.63 27.66 -36.73
C GLU A 85 -59.01 27.53 -37.41
N ASN A 86 -59.37 28.48 -38.28
CA ASN A 86 -60.66 28.54 -38.97
C ASN A 86 -60.58 28.15 -40.47
N GLN A 87 -59.58 27.36 -40.86
CA GLN A 87 -59.43 26.84 -42.21
C GLN A 87 -60.66 26.07 -42.70
N THR A 88 -61.04 26.27 -43.96
CA THR A 88 -62.13 25.52 -44.63
C THR A 88 -61.78 25.20 -46.08
N SER A 89 -62.12 24.00 -46.55
CA SER A 89 -61.91 23.55 -47.93
C SER A 89 -63.20 23.47 -48.74
N GLN A 90 -63.10 23.72 -50.05
CA GLN A 90 -64.15 23.48 -51.03
C GLN A 90 -63.54 22.99 -52.35
N ASN A 91 -64.26 22.18 -53.13
CA ASN A 91 -63.81 21.73 -54.45
C ASN A 91 -64.72 22.32 -55.55
N ARG A 92 -64.10 22.86 -56.61
CA ARG A 92 -64.74 23.45 -57.79
C ARG A 92 -64.52 22.57 -59.02
N ALA A 93 -65.63 22.09 -59.58
CA ALA A 93 -65.65 21.14 -60.69
C ALA A 93 -66.55 21.65 -61.83
N ASP A 94 -65.94 22.24 -62.87
CA ASP A 94 -66.67 22.71 -64.04
C ASP A 94 -67.31 21.53 -64.82
N SER A 95 -68.40 21.80 -65.55
CA SER A 95 -69.11 20.81 -66.35
C SER A 95 -68.43 20.42 -67.67
N HIS A 96 -67.49 21.24 -68.15
CA HIS A 96 -66.67 21.02 -69.35
C HIS A 96 -65.17 20.88 -69.04
N ARG A 97 -64.80 20.76 -67.75
CA ARG A 97 -63.41 20.53 -67.29
C ARG A 97 -62.69 19.38 -67.99
N ASN A 98 -63.43 18.38 -68.49
CA ASN A 98 -62.88 17.30 -69.32
C ASN A 98 -62.35 17.76 -70.69
N HIS A 99 -62.39 19.06 -70.99
CA HIS A 99 -61.65 19.69 -72.09
C HIS A 99 -60.69 20.76 -71.54
N PHE A 100 -61.19 21.68 -70.71
CA PHE A 100 -60.44 22.87 -70.31
C PHE A 100 -59.51 22.67 -69.10
N LEU A 101 -59.62 21.54 -68.36
CA LEU A 101 -58.75 21.13 -67.25
C LEU A 101 -58.37 19.62 -67.33
N GLU A 102 -58.51 18.98 -68.50
CA GLU A 102 -58.31 17.53 -68.64
C GLU A 102 -56.87 17.13 -68.27
N GLU A 103 -56.72 16.38 -67.19
CA GLU A 103 -55.42 16.09 -66.58
C GLU A 103 -54.61 17.37 -66.28
N VAL A 104 -55.25 18.36 -65.63
CA VAL A 104 -54.62 19.63 -65.23
C VAL A 104 -53.29 19.43 -64.51
N SER A 105 -52.26 20.13 -64.99
CA SER A 105 -50.85 19.93 -64.60
C SER A 105 -50.23 21.16 -63.94
N ALA A 106 -50.70 22.36 -64.30
CA ALA A 106 -50.22 23.63 -63.78
C ALA A 106 -51.31 24.71 -63.79
N ILE A 107 -51.20 25.69 -62.91
CA ILE A 107 -52.01 26.93 -62.88
C ILE A 107 -51.10 28.16 -62.77
N SER A 108 -51.61 29.34 -63.13
CA SER A 108 -50.93 30.61 -62.80
C SER A 108 -51.93 31.77 -62.74
N PHE A 109 -51.89 32.57 -61.67
CA PHE A 109 -52.78 33.71 -61.46
C PHE A 109 -52.38 34.91 -62.31
N GLY A 110 -53.36 35.38 -63.08
CA GLY A 110 -53.32 36.46 -64.05
C GLY A 110 -53.44 37.87 -63.45
N ALA A 111 -53.89 38.81 -64.28
CA ALA A 111 -54.21 40.17 -63.86
C ALA A 111 -55.58 40.26 -63.15
N TYR A 112 -55.79 41.37 -62.43
CA TYR A 112 -57.09 41.72 -61.85
C TYR A 112 -58.09 42.15 -62.94
N HIS A 113 -59.27 41.53 -62.98
CA HIS A 113 -60.36 41.89 -63.87
C HIS A 113 -61.60 42.38 -63.10
N PRO A 114 -62.20 43.56 -63.42
CA PRO A 114 -63.29 44.16 -62.64
C PRO A 114 -64.56 43.31 -62.45
N GLU A 115 -64.78 42.29 -63.30
CA GLU A 115 -65.92 41.36 -63.19
C GLU A 115 -65.51 40.00 -62.60
N PHE A 116 -64.29 39.53 -62.90
CA PHE A 116 -63.86 38.16 -62.61
C PHE A 116 -62.94 38.02 -61.38
N ASP A 117 -62.75 39.10 -60.61
CA ASP A 117 -61.76 39.23 -59.53
C ASP A 117 -60.33 39.17 -60.08
N TYR A 118 -59.68 38.01 -60.09
CA TYR A 118 -58.46 37.79 -60.87
C TYR A 118 -58.76 36.81 -62.01
N GLN A 119 -58.12 36.98 -63.16
CA GLN A 119 -58.08 35.89 -64.14
C GLN A 119 -56.98 34.90 -63.75
N TRP A 120 -57.03 33.66 -64.24
CA TRP A 120 -55.94 32.68 -64.10
C TRP A 120 -55.89 31.73 -65.28
N GLY A 121 -54.70 31.29 -65.64
CA GLY A 121 -54.45 30.33 -66.71
C GLY A 121 -54.27 28.91 -66.16
N SER A 122 -54.59 27.90 -66.96
CA SER A 122 -54.35 26.48 -66.65
C SER A 122 -53.65 25.76 -67.80
N ALA A 123 -52.78 24.79 -67.46
CA ALA A 123 -52.18 23.82 -68.40
C ALA A 123 -52.73 22.41 -68.17
N GLN A 124 -52.80 21.63 -69.26
CA GLN A 124 -53.49 20.34 -69.32
C GLN A 124 -52.56 19.28 -69.94
N GLU A 125 -52.23 18.20 -69.21
CA GLU A 125 -51.32 17.14 -69.68
C GLU A 125 -52.01 16.17 -70.67
N SER A 126 -52.82 16.71 -71.59
CA SER A 126 -53.68 15.95 -72.49
C SER A 126 -53.48 16.30 -73.97
N ARG A 127 -53.94 15.39 -74.83
CA ARG A 127 -54.12 15.59 -76.28
C ARG A 127 -55.59 15.76 -76.69
N ASN A 128 -56.39 16.25 -75.73
CA ASN A 128 -57.84 16.38 -75.77
C ASN A 128 -58.51 15.04 -76.11
N THR A 129 -58.78 14.26 -75.06
CA THR A 129 -59.40 12.93 -75.12
C THR A 129 -60.77 12.88 -74.45
N TYR A 130 -61.18 13.97 -73.81
CA TYR A 130 -62.41 14.07 -73.02
C TYR A 130 -62.48 13.03 -71.88
N ASN A 131 -61.39 12.84 -71.16
CA ASN A 131 -61.15 11.80 -70.15
C ASN A 131 -61.32 10.38 -70.74
N GLY A 132 -60.68 10.14 -71.90
CA GLY A 132 -60.77 8.89 -72.65
C GLY A 132 -62.11 8.63 -73.33
N GLN A 133 -63.03 9.60 -73.39
CA GLN A 133 -64.31 9.47 -74.08
C GLN A 133 -64.18 9.57 -75.62
N ALA A 134 -63.09 10.15 -76.12
CA ALA A 134 -62.77 10.28 -77.55
C ALA A 134 -61.35 9.79 -77.88
N ASN A 135 -61.03 9.74 -79.18
CA ASN A 135 -59.64 9.57 -79.61
C ASN A 135 -58.91 10.92 -79.52
N PRO A 136 -57.62 10.96 -79.15
CA PRO A 136 -56.81 12.18 -79.15
C PRO A 136 -56.90 12.95 -80.47
N ASN A 137 -57.24 14.23 -80.40
CA ASN A 137 -57.41 15.10 -81.57
C ASN A 137 -56.33 16.20 -81.68
N ASN A 138 -55.46 16.35 -80.66
CA ASN A 138 -54.45 17.42 -80.50
C ASN A 138 -55.02 18.85 -80.33
N PHE A 139 -56.33 19.03 -80.20
CA PHE A 139 -56.98 20.31 -80.00
C PHE A 139 -56.92 20.69 -78.51
N MET A 140 -55.73 21.08 -78.04
CA MET A 140 -55.45 21.45 -76.65
C MET A 140 -54.40 22.56 -76.57
N GLY A 141 -54.43 23.34 -75.50
CA GLY A 141 -53.55 24.47 -75.16
C GLY A 141 -54.12 25.20 -73.93
N PRO A 142 -53.56 26.32 -73.49
CA PRO A 142 -53.97 26.99 -72.26
C PRO A 142 -55.42 27.45 -72.29
N ALA A 143 -56.09 27.32 -71.14
CA ALA A 143 -57.42 27.87 -70.89
C ALA A 143 -57.33 28.97 -69.82
N LEU A 144 -58.18 29.99 -69.97
CA LEU A 144 -58.26 31.18 -69.13
C LEU A 144 -59.57 31.17 -68.34
N TRP A 145 -59.50 31.56 -67.08
CA TRP A 145 -60.56 31.37 -66.10
C TRP A 145 -60.77 32.58 -65.19
N PRO A 146 -61.99 32.78 -64.65
CA PRO A 146 -62.24 33.70 -63.56
C PRO A 146 -61.84 33.07 -62.22
N SER A 147 -61.32 33.86 -61.27
CA SER A 147 -61.11 33.40 -59.88
C SER A 147 -62.33 33.68 -58.99
N SER A 148 -63.19 34.61 -59.40
CA SER A 148 -64.38 35.01 -58.65
C SER A 148 -65.32 33.81 -58.45
N LEU A 149 -65.57 33.51 -57.16
CA LEU A 149 -66.31 32.34 -56.71
C LEU A 149 -67.80 32.33 -57.11
N SER A 150 -68.33 33.41 -57.67
CA SER A 150 -69.66 33.48 -58.29
C SER A 150 -69.70 33.04 -59.76
N HIS A 151 -68.56 33.02 -60.45
CA HIS A 151 -68.45 32.64 -61.87
C HIS A 151 -67.84 31.23 -62.00
N PHE A 152 -66.68 31.01 -61.35
CA PHE A 152 -65.92 29.77 -61.51
C PHE A 152 -66.65 28.51 -60.99
N ALA A 153 -66.82 27.55 -61.90
CA ALA A 153 -67.63 26.34 -61.77
C ALA A 153 -69.10 26.59 -61.36
N ILE A 154 -69.62 27.80 -61.60
CA ILE A 154 -70.99 28.21 -61.26
C ILE A 154 -71.78 28.67 -62.49
N GLU A 155 -71.18 29.47 -63.36
CA GLU A 155 -71.84 29.95 -64.57
C GLU A 155 -71.76 28.96 -65.73
N ASN A 156 -72.78 28.98 -66.58
CA ASN A 156 -72.90 28.17 -67.81
C ASN A 156 -72.66 26.64 -67.67
N GLN A 157 -72.79 26.12 -66.44
CA GLN A 157 -72.65 24.70 -66.10
C GLN A 157 -73.70 23.77 -66.78
N ASN A 158 -74.76 24.33 -67.38
CA ASN A 158 -75.84 23.58 -68.02
C ASN A 158 -75.68 23.61 -69.55
N THR A 159 -75.40 22.45 -70.17
CA THR A 159 -75.19 22.24 -71.62
C THR A 159 -76.38 22.55 -72.55
N GLY A 160 -77.41 23.25 -72.05
CA GLY A 160 -78.66 23.56 -72.77
C GLY A 160 -78.72 24.94 -73.44
N ASN A 161 -77.76 25.84 -73.17
CA ASN A 161 -77.67 27.17 -73.80
C ASN A 161 -76.68 27.22 -74.98
N GLY A 162 -75.72 26.31 -75.04
CA GLY A 162 -74.65 26.28 -76.05
C GLY A 162 -73.31 26.85 -75.57
N LEU A 163 -73.20 27.23 -74.30
CA LEU A 163 -71.99 27.73 -73.67
C LEU A 163 -71.26 26.61 -72.91
N LEU A 164 -69.93 26.68 -72.86
CA LEU A 164 -69.04 25.61 -72.38
C LEU A 164 -68.48 25.86 -70.98
N GLY A 165 -69.36 25.96 -69.98
CA GLY A 165 -68.95 26.15 -68.59
C GLY A 165 -68.40 27.55 -68.31
N SER A 166 -67.48 27.65 -67.36
CA SER A 166 -67.03 28.92 -66.77
C SER A 166 -65.64 29.40 -67.20
N HIS A 167 -65.02 28.74 -68.18
CA HIS A 167 -63.81 29.26 -68.84
C HIS A 167 -64.15 30.57 -69.58
N ILE A 168 -63.23 31.53 -69.68
CA ILE A 168 -63.43 32.82 -70.36
C ILE A 168 -62.60 32.97 -71.64
N ASP A 169 -61.61 32.09 -71.84
CA ASP A 169 -60.91 31.93 -73.12
C ASP A 169 -60.21 30.55 -73.19
N MET A 170 -59.89 30.05 -74.38
CA MET A 170 -58.98 28.92 -74.59
C MET A 170 -58.35 28.98 -75.99
N LEU A 171 -57.02 28.88 -76.04
CA LEU A 171 -56.23 28.80 -77.27
C LEU A 171 -55.53 27.45 -77.35
N HIS A 172 -55.37 26.93 -78.57
CA HIS A 172 -54.96 25.54 -78.81
C HIS A 172 -53.49 25.47 -79.27
N GLU A 173 -53.14 24.56 -80.19
CA GLU A 173 -51.79 24.38 -80.76
C GLU A 173 -50.67 23.82 -79.84
N SER A 174 -50.94 23.52 -78.56
CA SER A 174 -49.95 22.99 -77.59
C SER A 174 -50.53 21.90 -76.66
N PRO A 175 -50.62 20.65 -77.14
CA PRO A 175 -50.97 19.49 -76.31
C PRO A 175 -49.88 19.12 -75.29
N TYR A 176 -50.24 18.33 -74.28
CA TYR A 176 -49.36 17.98 -73.16
C TYR A 176 -48.75 19.22 -72.49
N GLY A 177 -49.59 20.19 -72.13
CA GLY A 177 -49.17 21.30 -71.30
C GLY A 177 -48.70 20.80 -69.94
N VAL A 178 -47.50 21.21 -69.52
CA VAL A 178 -46.90 20.80 -68.22
C VAL A 178 -46.43 21.97 -67.36
N GLY A 179 -46.59 23.20 -67.82
CA GLY A 179 -46.25 24.41 -67.07
C GLY A 179 -46.87 25.63 -67.72
N ILE A 180 -47.29 26.59 -66.90
CA ILE A 180 -47.82 27.88 -67.32
C ILE A 180 -47.29 28.97 -66.37
N ALA A 181 -47.07 30.18 -66.88
CA ALA A 181 -46.69 31.33 -66.06
C ALA A 181 -47.27 32.63 -66.64
N HIS A 182 -47.96 33.42 -65.82
CA HIS A 182 -48.51 34.72 -66.20
C HIS A 182 -47.39 35.74 -66.50
N ASP A 183 -47.44 36.36 -67.69
CA ASP A 183 -46.59 37.48 -68.13
C ASP A 183 -47.17 38.81 -67.63
N TYR A 184 -48.17 39.37 -68.32
CA TYR A 184 -48.98 40.53 -67.92
C TYR A 184 -50.39 40.44 -68.54
N ASP A 185 -51.37 41.18 -68.02
CA ASP A 185 -52.77 41.20 -68.51
C ASP A 185 -53.31 39.78 -68.79
N ASN A 186 -53.68 39.49 -70.04
CA ASN A 186 -54.18 38.19 -70.51
C ASN A 186 -53.10 37.42 -71.29
N VAL A 187 -51.85 37.46 -70.82
CA VAL A 187 -50.69 36.85 -71.47
C VAL A 187 -50.01 35.81 -70.58
N TYR A 188 -49.72 34.65 -71.14
CA TYR A 188 -49.11 33.52 -70.44
C TYR A 188 -48.00 32.86 -71.27
N TRP A 189 -46.92 32.50 -70.60
CA TRP A 189 -45.92 31.55 -71.11
C TRP A 189 -46.40 30.13 -70.82
N TYR A 190 -46.16 29.21 -71.76
CA TYR A 190 -46.69 27.84 -71.74
C TYR A 190 -45.66 26.82 -72.21
N ASN A 191 -45.53 25.71 -71.47
CA ASN A 191 -44.62 24.61 -71.77
C ASN A 191 -45.35 23.52 -72.57
N ASP A 192 -45.14 23.51 -73.89
CA ASP A 192 -45.74 22.57 -74.85
C ASP A 192 -44.95 21.25 -74.88
N GLY A 193 -45.40 20.26 -74.11
CA GLY A 193 -44.78 18.95 -74.03
C GLY A 193 -44.94 18.08 -75.29
N TYR A 194 -45.87 18.41 -76.20
CA TYR A 194 -46.07 17.64 -77.43
C TYR A 194 -45.05 17.96 -78.52
N TYR A 195 -44.67 19.23 -78.68
CA TYR A 195 -43.59 19.63 -79.62
C TYR A 195 -42.25 19.94 -78.94
N GLY A 196 -42.20 20.12 -77.61
CA GLY A 196 -40.97 20.42 -76.86
C GLY A 196 -40.46 21.85 -77.07
N GLU A 197 -41.38 22.80 -77.24
CA GLU A 197 -41.08 24.23 -77.48
C GLU A 197 -41.68 25.09 -76.35
N LEU A 198 -41.03 26.20 -76.00
CA LEU A 198 -41.69 27.25 -75.22
C LEU A 198 -42.68 28.02 -76.12
N VAL A 199 -43.87 28.34 -75.63
CA VAL A 199 -44.87 29.12 -76.37
C VAL A 199 -45.40 30.26 -75.50
N ARG A 200 -45.56 31.45 -76.10
CA ARG A 200 -46.26 32.58 -75.48
C ARG A 200 -47.65 32.69 -76.10
N TYR A 201 -48.66 32.66 -75.25
CA TYR A 201 -50.06 32.91 -75.55
C TYR A 201 -50.45 34.30 -75.07
N ASP A 202 -51.28 34.97 -75.86
CA ASP A 202 -51.73 36.33 -75.64
C ASP A 202 -53.19 36.37 -76.13
N PHE A 203 -54.12 36.24 -75.17
CA PHE A 203 -55.54 35.98 -75.41
C PHE A 203 -56.31 37.21 -75.94
N GLN A 204 -55.73 38.42 -75.87
CA GLN A 204 -56.39 39.68 -76.24
C GLN A 204 -57.66 39.96 -75.40
N GLU A 205 -58.84 40.17 -76.00
CA GLU A 205 -60.10 40.44 -75.27
C GLU A 205 -60.83 39.12 -74.95
N ASP A 206 -60.95 38.74 -73.67
CA ASP A 206 -61.63 37.51 -73.28
C ASP A 206 -63.13 37.50 -73.65
N HIS A 207 -63.67 36.31 -73.92
CA HIS A 207 -64.97 36.17 -74.60
C HIS A 207 -66.17 35.97 -73.65
N ASP A 208 -66.04 36.31 -72.36
CA ASP A 208 -67.02 35.99 -71.30
C ASP A 208 -67.23 34.46 -71.14
N THR A 209 -67.93 34.05 -70.08
CA THR A 209 -67.98 32.67 -69.58
C THR A 209 -68.61 31.70 -70.59
N GLY A 210 -67.79 30.84 -71.18
CA GLY A 210 -68.22 29.71 -71.99
C GLY A 210 -68.61 30.03 -73.43
N GLU A 211 -68.25 31.20 -73.98
CA GLU A 211 -68.32 31.42 -75.43
C GLU A 211 -67.22 30.63 -76.19
N HIS A 212 -66.91 31.00 -77.45
CA HIS A 212 -66.08 30.19 -78.36
C HIS A 212 -65.29 31.00 -79.39
N ASP A 213 -65.23 32.34 -79.32
CA ASP A 213 -64.56 33.18 -80.33
C ASP A 213 -63.29 33.80 -79.75
N HIS A 214 -62.18 33.13 -80.00
CA HIS A 214 -60.80 33.48 -79.65
C HIS A 214 -59.98 33.82 -80.91
N SER A 215 -60.66 34.25 -81.98
CA SER A 215 -60.04 34.39 -83.31
C SER A 215 -59.14 35.61 -83.49
N ASP A 216 -59.07 36.48 -82.48
CA ASP A 216 -58.09 37.55 -82.31
C ASP A 216 -56.82 37.13 -81.53
N GLY A 217 -56.79 35.91 -80.98
CA GLY A 217 -55.66 35.38 -80.22
C GLY A 217 -54.30 35.42 -80.94
N VAL A 218 -53.24 35.61 -80.16
CA VAL A 218 -51.86 35.79 -80.62
C VAL A 218 -50.96 34.72 -80.01
N VAL A 219 -50.40 33.84 -80.85
CA VAL A 219 -49.61 32.67 -80.40
C VAL A 219 -48.22 32.69 -81.03
N ARG A 220 -47.18 32.69 -80.17
CA ARG A 220 -45.77 32.85 -80.56
C ARG A 220 -44.92 31.70 -80.01
N ARG A 221 -44.30 30.91 -80.89
CA ARG A 221 -43.52 29.71 -80.54
C ARG A 221 -42.00 29.98 -80.56
N TYR A 222 -41.31 29.70 -79.46
CA TYR A 222 -39.90 30.00 -79.21
C TYR A 222 -39.04 28.74 -79.33
N SER A 223 -38.99 28.17 -80.53
CA SER A 223 -38.51 26.80 -80.79
C SER A 223 -37.03 26.54 -80.52
N ASP A 224 -36.23 27.61 -80.36
CA ASP A 224 -34.84 27.52 -79.91
C ASP A 224 -34.75 27.06 -78.45
N VAL A 225 -35.76 27.37 -77.62
CA VAL A 225 -35.92 26.88 -76.25
C VAL A 225 -36.50 25.46 -76.32
N GLN A 226 -35.60 24.49 -76.43
CA GLN A 226 -35.91 23.06 -76.44
C GLN A 226 -36.24 22.59 -75.01
N LEU A 227 -37.46 22.11 -74.76
CA LEU A 227 -37.94 21.59 -73.47
C LEU A 227 -38.26 20.09 -73.58
N THR A 228 -38.17 19.34 -72.47
CA THR A 228 -38.25 17.87 -72.47
C THR A 228 -39.35 17.37 -71.54
N HIS A 229 -40.50 17.02 -72.12
CA HIS A 229 -41.65 16.48 -71.39
C HIS A 229 -41.33 15.15 -70.67
N SER A 230 -41.66 15.09 -69.38
CA SER A 230 -41.72 13.86 -68.57
C SER A 230 -43.19 13.55 -68.26
N TYR A 231 -43.71 12.41 -68.73
CA TYR A 231 -45.11 12.04 -68.53
C TYR A 231 -45.45 11.86 -67.05
N GLY A 232 -46.42 12.61 -66.55
CA GLY A 232 -46.82 12.57 -65.15
C GLY A 232 -45.83 13.23 -64.20
N THR A 233 -44.93 14.10 -64.69
CA THR A 233 -44.18 15.08 -63.90
C THR A 233 -44.32 16.44 -64.58
N PRO A 234 -45.03 17.41 -63.97
CA PRO A 234 -45.06 18.78 -64.48
C PRO A 234 -43.66 19.37 -64.65
N SER A 235 -43.60 20.48 -65.37
CA SER A 235 -42.38 21.21 -65.67
C SER A 235 -42.73 22.69 -65.55
N HIS A 236 -43.00 23.07 -64.30
CA HIS A 236 -43.57 24.35 -63.91
C HIS A 236 -42.62 25.51 -64.23
N MET A 237 -43.18 26.71 -64.23
CA MET A 237 -42.49 27.92 -64.65
C MET A 237 -42.86 29.08 -63.75
N VAL A 238 -41.91 29.97 -63.47
CA VAL A 238 -42.14 31.19 -62.70
C VAL A 238 -41.50 32.38 -63.42
N MET A 239 -42.21 33.51 -63.43
CA MET A 239 -41.85 34.70 -64.19
C MET A 239 -41.35 35.81 -63.26
N ASP A 240 -40.07 36.15 -63.36
CA ASP A 240 -39.51 37.31 -62.66
C ASP A 240 -39.86 38.61 -63.40
N LYS A 241 -40.94 39.22 -62.92
CA LYS A 241 -41.49 40.47 -63.47
C LYS A 241 -40.63 41.71 -63.14
N SER A 242 -39.55 41.56 -62.38
CA SER A 242 -38.63 42.65 -62.06
C SER A 242 -37.56 42.87 -63.14
N ASN A 243 -37.19 41.81 -63.87
CA ASN A 243 -36.08 41.80 -64.83
C ASN A 243 -36.40 41.15 -66.20
N GLY A 244 -37.57 40.53 -66.37
CA GLY A 244 -37.98 39.92 -67.65
C GLY A 244 -37.44 38.50 -67.86
N MET A 245 -37.24 37.74 -66.77
CA MET A 245 -36.66 36.39 -66.82
C MET A 245 -37.69 35.32 -66.46
N LEU A 246 -37.96 34.41 -67.39
CA LEU A 246 -38.78 33.22 -67.16
C LEU A 246 -37.88 32.04 -66.75
N TYR A 247 -38.15 31.44 -65.60
CA TYR A 247 -37.49 30.22 -65.13
C TYR A 247 -38.39 29.00 -65.35
N ILE A 248 -37.79 27.87 -65.75
CA ILE A 248 -38.50 26.65 -66.16
C ILE A 248 -37.83 25.43 -65.53
N ALA A 249 -38.58 24.64 -64.76
CA ALA A 249 -38.15 23.34 -64.26
C ALA A 249 -38.30 22.28 -65.37
N ASP A 250 -37.25 22.00 -66.13
CA ASP A 250 -37.30 21.10 -67.30
C ASP A 250 -37.09 19.64 -66.87
N ALA A 251 -38.18 19.03 -66.38
CA ALA A 251 -38.18 17.73 -65.70
C ALA A 251 -37.46 16.63 -66.48
N GLY A 252 -37.82 16.41 -67.75
CA GLY A 252 -37.25 15.34 -68.57
C GLY A 252 -35.79 15.55 -68.97
N ALA A 253 -35.22 16.74 -68.73
CA ALA A 253 -33.82 17.05 -68.96
C ALA A 253 -33.00 17.28 -67.66
N ASN A 254 -33.61 17.10 -66.47
CA ASN A 254 -32.91 17.17 -65.18
C ASN A 254 -32.16 18.49 -64.94
N ARG A 255 -32.79 19.62 -65.30
CA ARG A 255 -32.21 20.97 -65.29
C ARG A 255 -33.25 22.06 -65.03
N VAL A 256 -32.78 23.25 -64.69
CA VAL A 256 -33.57 24.50 -64.75
C VAL A 256 -33.08 25.34 -65.92
N VAL A 257 -34.00 25.86 -66.72
CA VAL A 257 -33.76 26.75 -67.87
C VAL A 257 -34.17 28.18 -67.51
N TRP A 258 -33.44 29.17 -68.00
CA TRP A 258 -33.84 30.58 -67.96
C TRP A 258 -34.04 31.11 -69.38
N VAL A 259 -34.99 32.02 -69.57
CA VAL A 259 -35.29 32.68 -70.86
C VAL A 259 -35.51 34.18 -70.64
N ASN A 260 -34.84 35.02 -71.43
CA ASN A 260 -35.06 36.46 -71.45
C ASN A 260 -36.29 36.77 -72.33
N THR A 261 -37.41 37.16 -71.70
CA THR A 261 -38.68 37.39 -72.40
C THR A 261 -38.69 38.71 -73.19
N ASP A 262 -37.89 39.69 -72.75
CA ASP A 262 -37.81 41.04 -73.29
C ASP A 262 -36.74 41.20 -74.40
N ASP A 263 -36.11 40.11 -74.87
CA ASP A 263 -35.00 40.15 -75.81
C ASP A 263 -35.33 40.88 -77.14
N PRO A 264 -34.76 42.09 -77.36
CA PRO A 264 -35.04 42.91 -78.53
C PRO A 264 -34.27 42.47 -79.79
N THR A 265 -33.47 41.41 -79.70
CA THR A 265 -32.67 40.85 -80.81
C THR A 265 -33.37 39.70 -81.53
N THR A 266 -34.49 39.24 -80.99
CA THR A 266 -35.37 38.20 -81.55
C THR A 266 -35.85 38.50 -82.98
N THR A 267 -36.12 37.43 -83.73
CA THR A 267 -36.69 37.50 -85.09
C THR A 267 -38.02 36.76 -85.14
N SER A 268 -39.05 37.37 -85.76
CA SER A 268 -40.37 36.76 -85.94
C SER A 268 -40.60 36.30 -87.38
N THR A 269 -41.07 35.07 -87.53
CA THR A 269 -41.48 34.46 -88.80
C THR A 269 -42.95 34.07 -88.71
N ASN A 270 -43.80 34.67 -89.56
CA ASN A 270 -45.20 34.28 -89.65
C ASN A 270 -45.35 32.83 -90.15
N ILE A 271 -46.15 32.03 -89.44
CA ILE A 271 -46.41 30.61 -89.72
C ILE A 271 -47.92 30.31 -89.89
N MET A 272 -48.72 31.30 -90.31
CA MET A 272 -50.18 31.19 -90.47
C MET A 272 -50.66 30.18 -91.53
N ASP A 273 -49.76 29.58 -92.31
CA ASP A 273 -50.05 28.50 -93.26
C ASP A 273 -49.43 27.14 -92.82
N ASP A 274 -48.91 27.03 -91.59
CA ASP A 274 -48.35 25.78 -91.04
C ASP A 274 -49.46 24.78 -90.67
N ALA A 275 -49.13 23.49 -90.77
CA ALA A 275 -50.01 22.39 -90.42
C ALA A 275 -50.11 22.14 -88.90
N SER A 276 -49.29 22.82 -88.09
CA SER A 276 -49.45 22.84 -86.62
C SER A 276 -50.56 23.77 -86.14
N ARG A 277 -51.16 24.61 -87.01
CA ARG A 277 -52.31 25.46 -86.66
C ARG A 277 -53.64 24.73 -86.91
N LEU A 278 -54.42 24.56 -85.85
CA LEU A 278 -55.73 23.91 -85.83
C LEU A 278 -56.88 24.92 -85.92
N GLU A 279 -56.68 26.19 -85.54
CA GLU A 279 -57.76 27.19 -85.41
C GLU A 279 -57.50 28.53 -86.16
N PRO A 280 -58.49 29.45 -86.23
CA PRO A 280 -58.27 30.83 -86.68
C PRO A 280 -57.65 31.68 -85.56
N LEU A 281 -56.62 32.46 -85.89
CA LEU A 281 -55.87 33.34 -84.96
C LEU A 281 -55.59 34.69 -85.65
N ALA A 282 -55.30 35.76 -84.89
CA ALA A 282 -54.77 37.00 -85.47
C ALA A 282 -53.29 36.87 -85.84
N GLU A 283 -52.50 36.24 -84.97
CA GLU A 283 -51.08 35.98 -85.20
C GLU A 283 -50.71 34.54 -84.81
N TYR A 284 -50.08 33.83 -85.74
CA TYR A 284 -49.32 32.62 -85.45
C TYR A 284 -47.89 32.82 -85.99
N SER A 285 -46.92 32.89 -85.08
CA SER A 285 -45.53 33.22 -85.39
C SER A 285 -44.55 32.25 -84.72
N ARG A 286 -43.43 31.99 -85.40
CA ARG A 286 -42.25 31.35 -84.80
C ARG A 286 -41.21 32.43 -84.51
N ILE A 287 -40.79 32.51 -83.26
CA ILE A 287 -39.76 33.42 -82.78
C ILE A 287 -38.44 32.65 -82.69
N GLY A 288 -37.35 33.26 -83.16
CA GLY A 288 -36.02 32.66 -83.13
C GLY A 288 -34.92 33.68 -82.91
N GLY A 289 -33.82 33.23 -82.32
CA GLY A 289 -32.71 34.05 -81.84
C GLY A 289 -32.91 34.62 -80.43
N VAL A 290 -33.81 34.05 -79.62
CA VAL A 290 -34.04 34.46 -78.22
C VAL A 290 -32.85 34.10 -77.33
N GLU A 291 -32.46 35.00 -76.43
CA GLU A 291 -31.47 34.75 -75.39
C GLU A 291 -32.05 33.84 -74.29
N TRP A 292 -31.47 32.63 -74.16
CA TRP A 292 -31.81 31.67 -73.11
C TRP A 292 -30.58 30.89 -72.65
N GLY A 293 -30.68 30.24 -71.49
CA GLY A 293 -29.59 29.45 -70.92
C GLY A 293 -30.05 28.40 -69.92
N ILE A 294 -29.08 27.71 -69.31
CA ILE A 294 -29.32 26.71 -68.27
C ILE A 294 -28.85 27.31 -66.95
N LEU A 295 -29.75 27.37 -65.97
CA LEU A 295 -29.48 27.91 -64.63
C LEU A 295 -28.83 26.86 -63.72
N ALA A 296 -29.38 25.65 -63.71
CA ALA A 296 -28.95 24.54 -62.87
C ALA A 296 -29.06 23.18 -63.61
N THR A 297 -28.26 22.18 -63.23
CA THR A 297 -28.24 20.84 -63.84
C THR A 297 -27.96 19.75 -62.82
N GLY A 298 -28.45 18.53 -63.06
CA GLY A 298 -28.19 17.37 -62.21
C GLY A 298 -29.22 17.18 -61.09
N LEU A 299 -30.36 17.86 -61.21
CA LEU A 299 -31.57 17.66 -60.42
C LEU A 299 -32.24 16.35 -60.82
N ASN A 300 -33.07 15.76 -59.96
CA ASN A 300 -33.79 14.53 -60.24
C ASN A 300 -35.28 14.81 -60.50
N LEU A 301 -35.65 14.93 -61.79
CA LEU A 301 -36.98 15.33 -62.25
C LEU A 301 -37.47 16.63 -61.58
N PRO A 302 -36.82 17.77 -61.82
CA PRO A 302 -37.26 19.05 -61.28
C PRO A 302 -38.68 19.36 -61.78
N SER A 303 -39.63 19.64 -60.87
CA SER A 303 -41.06 19.77 -61.19
C SER A 303 -41.63 21.14 -60.87
N GLY A 304 -41.79 21.44 -59.58
CA GLY A 304 -42.30 22.72 -59.07
C GLY A 304 -41.21 23.75 -58.92
N ILE A 305 -41.58 25.02 -59.06
CA ILE A 305 -40.65 26.15 -59.04
C ILE A 305 -41.34 27.38 -58.45
N ALA A 306 -40.73 28.01 -57.46
CA ALA A 306 -41.23 29.22 -56.81
C ALA A 306 -40.12 30.28 -56.70
N LEU A 307 -40.50 31.55 -56.63
CA LEU A 307 -39.58 32.69 -56.59
C LEU A 307 -40.01 33.67 -55.49
N ALA A 308 -39.16 33.88 -54.48
CA ALA A 308 -39.38 34.87 -53.43
C ALA A 308 -38.08 35.60 -53.11
N ASP A 309 -38.15 36.93 -52.97
CA ASP A 309 -37.06 37.82 -52.55
C ASP A 309 -35.68 37.62 -53.22
N GLY A 310 -35.68 37.12 -54.46
CA GLY A 310 -34.47 36.83 -55.26
C GLY A 310 -33.96 35.39 -55.16
N GLN A 311 -34.54 34.58 -54.27
CA GLN A 311 -34.27 33.15 -54.15
C GLN A 311 -35.24 32.34 -55.01
N LEU A 312 -34.71 31.33 -55.71
CA LEU A 312 -35.46 30.40 -56.55
C LEU A 312 -35.49 29.02 -55.90
N PHE A 313 -36.70 28.55 -55.58
CA PHE A 313 -36.96 27.25 -54.97
C PHE A 313 -37.37 26.24 -56.06
N VAL A 314 -36.80 25.04 -56.04
CA VAL A 314 -37.04 24.00 -57.05
C VAL A 314 -37.27 22.64 -56.39
N SER A 315 -38.38 21.98 -56.67
CA SER A 315 -38.66 20.64 -56.14
C SER A 315 -38.11 19.54 -57.04
N GLU A 316 -37.46 18.52 -56.46
CA GLU A 316 -36.96 17.34 -57.15
C GLU A 316 -37.95 16.18 -56.99
N ASN A 317 -38.86 16.02 -57.96
CA ASN A 317 -39.92 15.01 -57.92
C ASN A 317 -39.37 13.59 -57.74
N GLY A 318 -38.20 13.28 -58.31
CA GLY A 318 -37.60 11.95 -58.27
C GLY A 318 -36.91 11.56 -56.96
N ASN A 319 -36.79 12.44 -55.96
CA ASN A 319 -36.16 12.13 -54.67
C ASN A 319 -36.76 12.82 -53.42
N GLY A 320 -37.74 13.72 -53.55
CA GLY A 320 -38.38 14.36 -52.39
C GLY A 320 -37.59 15.50 -51.76
N LYS A 321 -36.64 16.09 -52.49
CA LYS A 321 -35.85 17.24 -52.05
C LYS A 321 -36.40 18.55 -52.60
N ILE A 322 -36.12 19.63 -51.89
CA ILE A 322 -36.32 21.00 -52.38
C ILE A 322 -34.96 21.69 -52.33
N VAL A 323 -34.66 22.48 -53.36
CA VAL A 323 -33.38 23.14 -53.55
C VAL A 323 -33.59 24.65 -53.60
N ALA A 324 -32.85 25.40 -52.79
CA ALA A 324 -32.85 26.86 -52.83
C ALA A 324 -31.62 27.38 -53.61
N TYR A 325 -31.82 28.42 -54.40
CA TYR A 325 -30.80 29.06 -55.21
C TYR A 325 -30.86 30.58 -55.06
N ASP A 326 -29.73 31.22 -54.73
CA ASP A 326 -29.55 32.67 -54.89
C ASP A 326 -29.39 33.00 -56.39
N LEU A 327 -30.21 33.92 -56.90
CA LEU A 327 -30.13 34.39 -58.28
C LEU A 327 -29.15 35.56 -58.41
N ALA A 328 -28.17 35.43 -59.32
CA ALA A 328 -27.34 36.55 -59.69
C ALA A 328 -28.19 37.72 -60.23
N SER A 329 -27.76 38.96 -59.99
CA SER A 329 -28.49 40.20 -60.34
C SER A 329 -28.85 40.42 -61.82
N ASP A 330 -28.48 39.50 -62.72
CA ASP A 330 -28.86 39.49 -64.14
C ASP A 330 -29.83 38.35 -64.52
N GLY A 331 -30.21 37.49 -63.56
CA GLY A 331 -31.09 36.32 -63.72
C GLY A 331 -30.48 35.15 -64.49
N LYS A 332 -29.20 35.19 -64.86
CA LYS A 332 -28.61 34.26 -65.85
C LYS A 332 -27.68 33.20 -65.26
N SER A 333 -27.47 33.27 -63.95
CA SER A 333 -26.73 32.27 -63.18
C SER A 333 -27.23 32.28 -61.74
N ALA A 334 -27.06 31.16 -61.03
CA ALA A 334 -27.48 31.03 -59.65
C ALA A 334 -26.45 30.24 -58.84
N VAL A 335 -26.43 30.46 -57.52
CA VAL A 335 -25.64 29.69 -56.55
C VAL A 335 -26.59 28.86 -55.71
N GLN A 336 -26.35 27.56 -55.56
CA GLN A 336 -27.16 26.75 -54.64
C GLN A 336 -26.84 27.21 -53.21
N LEU A 337 -27.86 27.64 -52.46
CA LEU A 337 -27.74 27.99 -51.05
C LEU A 337 -27.76 26.70 -50.23
N ASP A 338 -28.90 26.02 -50.21
CA ASP A 338 -29.13 24.79 -49.45
C ASP A 338 -30.08 23.79 -50.16
N LYS A 339 -30.24 22.58 -49.60
CA LYS A 339 -31.09 21.50 -50.10
C LYS A 339 -31.63 20.59 -48.98
N ILE A 340 -32.86 20.86 -48.54
CA ILE A 340 -33.60 20.00 -47.62
C ILE A 340 -34.08 18.67 -48.23
N GLN A 341 -34.43 17.73 -47.37
CA GLN A 341 -35.12 16.47 -47.69
C GLN A 341 -36.45 16.46 -46.94
N THR A 342 -37.56 16.31 -47.66
CA THR A 342 -38.88 16.17 -47.03
C THR A 342 -39.25 14.69 -46.83
N THR A 343 -40.35 14.42 -46.09
CA THR A 343 -40.96 13.08 -45.99
C THR A 343 -41.66 12.64 -47.28
N ALA A 344 -41.96 13.58 -48.18
CA ALA A 344 -42.57 13.31 -49.48
C ALA A 344 -41.58 12.60 -50.41
N THR A 345 -42.11 11.80 -51.34
CA THR A 345 -41.31 11.07 -52.35
C THR A 345 -41.68 11.41 -53.79
N SER A 346 -42.64 12.31 -53.98
CA SER A 346 -43.12 12.78 -55.29
C SER A 346 -43.62 14.22 -55.14
N ILE A 347 -42.71 15.17 -54.90
CA ILE A 347 -43.06 16.59 -54.80
C ILE A 347 -43.40 17.11 -56.20
N MET A 348 -44.46 17.91 -56.33
CA MET A 348 -44.83 18.62 -57.56
C MET A 348 -44.71 20.14 -57.35
N GLY A 349 -45.79 20.91 -57.56
CA GLY A 349 -45.79 22.38 -57.43
C GLY A 349 -45.28 22.92 -56.09
N LEU A 350 -44.74 24.14 -56.15
CA LEU A 350 -44.20 24.93 -55.05
C LEU A 350 -44.78 26.34 -55.08
N GLU A 351 -45.01 26.93 -53.92
CA GLU A 351 -45.39 28.35 -53.77
C GLU A 351 -44.87 28.89 -52.43
N VAL A 352 -44.48 30.17 -52.39
CA VAL A 352 -44.14 30.85 -51.12
C VAL A 352 -45.37 31.61 -50.62
N GLY A 353 -45.85 31.25 -49.44
CA GLY A 353 -47.10 31.78 -48.91
C GLY A 353 -47.01 33.22 -48.40
N PRO A 354 -48.17 33.87 -48.15
CA PRO A 354 -48.25 35.25 -47.62
C PRO A 354 -47.72 35.40 -46.19
N ASN A 355 -47.29 34.32 -45.56
CA ASN A 355 -46.59 34.23 -44.27
C ASN A 355 -45.07 33.98 -44.41
N GLY A 356 -44.53 33.88 -45.63
CA GLY A 356 -43.11 33.63 -45.91
C GLY A 356 -42.70 32.15 -45.92
N HIS A 357 -43.57 31.23 -45.47
CA HIS A 357 -43.29 29.79 -45.48
C HIS A 357 -43.44 29.19 -46.88
N LEU A 358 -42.68 28.13 -47.17
CA LEU A 358 -42.79 27.39 -48.43
C LEU A 358 -43.89 26.32 -48.34
N TYR A 359 -44.72 26.24 -49.38
CA TYR A 359 -45.78 25.25 -49.56
C TYR A 359 -45.44 24.34 -50.74
N TYR A 360 -45.78 23.06 -50.63
CA TYR A 360 -45.55 22.09 -51.70
C TYR A 360 -46.65 21.03 -51.81
N VAL A 361 -46.80 20.47 -53.01
CA VAL A 361 -47.68 19.33 -53.29
C VAL A 361 -46.92 18.01 -53.08
N ASP A 362 -47.37 17.15 -52.16
CA ASP A 362 -46.99 15.73 -52.17
C ASP A 362 -48.02 14.93 -52.96
N ASN A 363 -47.69 14.69 -54.22
CA ASN A 363 -48.50 13.90 -55.14
C ASN A 363 -48.53 12.40 -54.77
N GLY A 364 -47.56 11.92 -53.98
CA GLY A 364 -47.50 10.53 -53.54
C GLY A 364 -48.47 10.19 -52.40
N GLN A 365 -49.00 11.19 -51.70
CA GLN A 365 -49.89 11.04 -50.54
C GLN A 365 -51.24 11.78 -50.66
N ASP A 366 -51.53 12.41 -51.81
CA ASP A 366 -52.68 13.31 -52.02
C ASP A 366 -52.72 14.47 -50.99
N LYS A 367 -51.60 15.18 -50.80
CA LYS A 367 -51.46 16.27 -49.82
C LYS A 367 -50.94 17.58 -50.41
N ALA A 368 -51.34 18.68 -49.78
CA ALA A 368 -50.57 19.93 -49.76
C ALA A 368 -49.96 20.11 -48.37
N VAL A 369 -48.67 20.46 -48.30
CA VAL A 369 -47.87 20.56 -47.08
C VAL A 369 -47.22 21.94 -47.01
N ARG A 370 -47.10 22.48 -45.81
CA ARG A 370 -46.33 23.69 -45.48
C ARG A 370 -45.09 23.28 -44.68
N ILE A 371 -43.97 23.94 -44.96
CA ILE A 371 -42.75 23.84 -44.17
C ILE A 371 -42.81 24.95 -43.12
N ASP A 372 -42.70 24.58 -41.85
CA ASP A 372 -42.67 25.49 -40.70
C ASP A 372 -41.24 25.45 -40.12
N PRO A 373 -40.36 26.41 -40.47
CA PRO A 373 -39.01 26.49 -39.95
C PRO A 373 -39.00 26.66 -38.42
N TYR A 374 -38.05 25.98 -37.78
CA TYR A 374 -37.73 26.15 -36.36
C TYR A 374 -37.19 27.55 -36.09
N THR A 375 -37.43 28.05 -34.88
CA THR A 375 -36.87 29.33 -34.41
C THR A 375 -35.46 29.08 -33.88
N ASP A 376 -34.60 30.10 -33.90
CA ASP A 376 -33.21 30.08 -33.40
C ASP A 376 -33.01 31.44 -32.71
N GLU A 377 -33.27 31.52 -31.40
CA GLU A 377 -33.30 32.81 -30.67
C GLU A 377 -31.89 33.42 -30.45
N ASP A 378 -30.84 32.61 -30.32
CA ASP A 378 -29.48 33.07 -30.01
C ASP A 378 -28.44 32.98 -31.15
N GLY A 379 -28.72 32.22 -32.21
CA GLY A 379 -27.96 32.17 -33.46
C GLY A 379 -26.89 31.09 -33.53
N ASP A 380 -27.06 29.97 -32.83
CA ASP A 380 -26.07 28.88 -32.74
C ASP A 380 -26.09 27.90 -33.93
N GLY A 381 -27.23 27.77 -34.62
CA GLY A 381 -27.44 26.83 -35.74
C GLY A 381 -28.29 25.60 -35.42
N VAL A 382 -28.83 25.50 -34.21
CA VAL A 382 -29.85 24.56 -33.73
C VAL A 382 -31.15 25.36 -33.52
N GLY A 383 -32.30 24.68 -33.47
CA GLY A 383 -33.59 25.35 -33.32
C GLY A 383 -34.19 25.15 -31.94
N ASP A 384 -34.82 26.20 -31.39
CA ASP A 384 -35.45 26.26 -30.05
C ASP A 384 -36.32 25.03 -29.71
N GLU A 385 -36.95 24.41 -30.73
CA GLU A 385 -37.79 23.22 -30.58
C GLU A 385 -37.04 21.90 -30.32
N VAL A 386 -35.71 21.88 -30.54
CA VAL A 386 -34.81 20.72 -30.38
C VAL A 386 -33.50 21.05 -29.64
N ASP A 387 -33.29 22.32 -29.31
CA ASP A 387 -32.14 22.85 -28.58
C ASP A 387 -32.27 22.57 -27.07
N ASN A 388 -31.17 22.16 -26.45
CA ASN A 388 -31.07 21.92 -25.01
C ASN A 388 -30.72 23.17 -24.18
N CYS A 389 -30.24 24.24 -24.83
CA CYS A 389 -29.99 25.56 -24.24
C CYS A 389 -30.54 26.73 -25.09
N PRO A 390 -31.89 26.87 -25.30
CA PRO A 390 -32.54 27.82 -26.24
C PRO A 390 -32.41 29.34 -25.99
N SER A 391 -31.30 29.79 -25.41
CA SER A 391 -30.93 31.19 -25.19
C SER A 391 -29.44 31.39 -24.84
N ILE A 392 -28.61 30.33 -24.87
CA ILE A 392 -27.16 30.37 -24.60
C ILE A 392 -26.37 29.48 -25.60
N ALA A 393 -26.42 29.85 -26.87
CA ALA A 393 -25.66 29.35 -28.03
C ALA A 393 -24.53 28.33 -27.74
N ASN A 394 -24.83 27.04 -27.97
CA ASN A 394 -23.93 25.91 -27.73
C ASN A 394 -23.92 24.91 -28.92
N PRO A 395 -23.32 25.24 -30.10
CA PRO A 395 -23.54 24.56 -31.40
C PRO A 395 -23.13 23.08 -31.53
N LEU A 396 -22.70 22.46 -30.44
CA LEU A 396 -22.39 21.04 -30.32
C LEU A 396 -23.46 20.26 -29.55
N GLN A 397 -24.42 20.94 -28.92
CA GLN A 397 -25.51 20.35 -28.12
C GLN A 397 -24.97 19.33 -27.12
N ALA A 398 -23.97 19.78 -26.37
CA ALA A 398 -23.41 19.01 -25.28
C ALA A 398 -24.42 18.98 -24.13
N ASN A 399 -24.62 17.78 -23.61
CA ASN A 399 -25.31 17.48 -22.37
C ASN A 399 -24.59 16.23 -21.84
N TYR A 400 -23.95 16.37 -20.67
CA TYR A 400 -23.10 15.34 -20.09
C TYR A 400 -23.91 14.25 -19.36
N ASP A 401 -24.81 14.62 -18.46
CA ASP A 401 -25.61 13.71 -17.62
C ASP A 401 -26.83 13.04 -18.31
N ASN A 402 -27.28 13.63 -19.42
CA ASN A 402 -28.46 13.33 -20.25
C ASN A 402 -29.82 13.76 -19.64
N ASP A 403 -29.90 14.93 -18.98
CA ASP A 403 -31.15 15.57 -18.52
C ASP A 403 -31.94 16.32 -19.65
N SER A 404 -32.65 17.40 -19.31
CA SER A 404 -33.42 18.34 -20.13
C SER A 404 -32.70 19.65 -20.52
N MET A 405 -31.52 19.95 -19.99
CA MET A 405 -30.71 21.15 -20.21
C MET A 405 -29.36 20.75 -20.88
N GLY A 406 -28.24 21.43 -20.64
CA GLY A 406 -26.95 21.05 -21.21
C GLY A 406 -25.79 21.98 -20.82
N ASP A 407 -24.56 21.57 -21.12
CA ASP A 407 -23.26 22.03 -20.55
C ASP A 407 -22.98 23.56 -20.52
N VAL A 408 -23.84 24.37 -21.14
CA VAL A 408 -23.66 25.81 -21.33
C VAL A 408 -24.78 26.62 -20.67
N CYS A 409 -25.86 25.95 -20.23
CA CYS A 409 -27.01 26.56 -19.56
C CYS A 409 -27.48 25.82 -18.29
N ASP A 410 -26.95 24.63 -18.01
CA ASP A 410 -27.00 24.06 -16.66
C ASP A 410 -26.01 24.77 -15.72
N ALA A 411 -25.95 24.28 -14.48
CA ALA A 411 -25.07 24.75 -13.41
C ALA A 411 -24.69 23.63 -12.42
N ASP A 412 -24.89 22.36 -12.83
CA ASP A 412 -24.72 21.10 -12.08
C ASP A 412 -24.56 19.99 -13.15
N ASP A 413 -23.51 20.10 -13.99
CA ASP A 413 -23.34 19.40 -15.29
C ASP A 413 -23.34 17.86 -15.22
N ASP A 414 -23.06 17.26 -14.06
CA ASP A 414 -23.11 15.80 -13.81
C ASP A 414 -24.17 15.36 -12.77
N ASN A 415 -24.92 16.32 -12.22
CA ASN A 415 -26.05 16.18 -11.30
C ASN A 415 -25.73 15.63 -9.89
N ASP A 416 -24.51 15.88 -9.38
CA ASP A 416 -24.08 15.44 -8.03
C ASP A 416 -24.60 16.33 -6.86
N LEU A 417 -25.12 17.53 -7.14
CA LEU A 417 -25.60 18.58 -6.21
C LEU A 417 -24.58 19.62 -5.71
N VAL A 418 -23.33 19.58 -6.17
CA VAL A 418 -22.42 20.74 -6.22
C VAL A 418 -22.85 21.62 -7.41
N VAL A 419 -22.09 22.65 -7.76
CA VAL A 419 -22.36 23.50 -8.93
C VAL A 419 -21.04 23.86 -9.59
N ASP A 420 -20.94 23.80 -10.92
CA ASP A 420 -19.67 23.85 -11.69
C ASP A 420 -18.73 25.03 -11.37
N VAL A 421 -19.25 26.11 -10.78
CA VAL A 421 -18.48 27.27 -10.32
C VAL A 421 -17.75 27.09 -8.98
N ASN A 422 -18.05 26.03 -8.25
CA ASN A 422 -17.39 25.59 -7.01
C ASN A 422 -16.82 24.17 -7.13
N ASP A 423 -16.92 23.56 -8.31
CA ASP A 423 -16.67 22.15 -8.56
C ASP A 423 -15.31 21.95 -9.27
N GLN A 424 -14.47 21.02 -8.82
CA GLN A 424 -13.22 20.68 -9.52
C GLN A 424 -13.39 19.55 -10.56
N CYS A 425 -14.43 18.72 -10.42
CA CYS A 425 -14.69 17.56 -11.26
C CYS A 425 -15.86 17.69 -12.25
N ALA A 426 -16.72 18.71 -12.15
CA ALA A 426 -17.82 19.26 -12.99
C ALA A 426 -18.38 18.52 -14.24
N GLN A 427 -17.64 17.64 -14.89
CA GLN A 427 -18.14 16.60 -15.80
C GLN A 427 -17.54 15.24 -15.37
N GLY A 428 -17.89 14.81 -14.15
CA GLY A 428 -17.34 13.65 -13.44
C GLY A 428 -18.22 12.40 -13.55
N GLN A 429 -18.33 11.63 -12.48
CA GLN A 429 -19.07 10.37 -12.47
C GLN A 429 -20.57 10.64 -12.37
N LEU A 430 -21.38 9.90 -13.16
CA LEU A 430 -22.84 9.98 -13.08
C LEU A 430 -23.43 8.96 -12.08
N GLU A 431 -24.65 9.24 -11.60
CA GLU A 431 -25.44 8.42 -10.66
C GLU A 431 -25.00 8.42 -9.16
N TRP A 432 -24.29 9.46 -8.67
CA TRP A 432 -23.99 9.67 -7.24
C TRP A 432 -24.50 11.04 -6.73
N THR A 433 -24.04 11.50 -5.55
CA THR A 433 -24.24 12.86 -5.02
C THR A 433 -23.19 13.21 -3.95
N SER A 434 -22.65 14.43 -3.95
CA SER A 434 -21.78 15.01 -2.91
C SER A 434 -22.25 14.71 -1.48
N SER A 435 -21.33 14.19 -0.67
CA SER A 435 -21.45 14.15 0.79
C SER A 435 -20.14 13.73 1.45
N LEU A 436 -19.90 14.23 2.67
CA LEU A 436 -18.78 13.97 3.62
C LEU A 436 -18.55 12.48 4.02
N SER A 437 -18.51 11.59 3.04
CA SER A 437 -18.24 10.15 3.11
C SER A 437 -17.97 9.50 1.74
N ASN A 438 -17.87 10.32 0.68
CA ASN A 438 -17.71 9.96 -0.73
C ASN A 438 -17.35 11.21 -1.60
N ASP A 439 -16.82 12.22 -0.93
CA ASP A 439 -16.55 13.63 -1.32
C ASP A 439 -16.18 14.28 0.04
N HIS A 440 -14.91 14.15 0.43
CA HIS A 440 -14.46 14.44 1.80
C HIS A 440 -14.23 15.94 2.05
N ASP A 441 -13.51 16.63 1.17
CA ASP A 441 -13.29 18.08 1.28
C ASP A 441 -14.52 18.94 0.92
N GLY A 442 -15.36 18.45 0.00
CA GLY A 442 -16.56 19.12 -0.50
C GLY A 442 -16.41 19.84 -1.84
N ASP A 443 -15.45 19.46 -2.70
CA ASP A 443 -15.16 20.10 -3.99
C ASP A 443 -15.91 19.53 -5.22
N GLY A 444 -16.68 18.45 -5.06
CA GLY A 444 -17.44 17.82 -6.16
C GLY A 444 -16.72 16.67 -6.88
N CYS A 445 -15.46 16.39 -6.57
CA CYS A 445 -14.81 15.16 -6.98
C CYS A 445 -15.30 13.95 -6.15
N PHE A 446 -15.32 12.76 -6.77
CA PHE A 446 -15.69 11.51 -6.10
C PHE A 446 -14.43 10.73 -5.70
N ASP A 447 -14.14 10.69 -4.40
CA ASP A 447 -12.98 10.05 -3.75
C ASP A 447 -12.50 8.79 -4.50
N ALA A 448 -13.43 7.85 -4.71
CA ALA A 448 -13.07 6.49 -5.10
C ALA A 448 -12.77 6.29 -6.60
N THR A 449 -12.85 7.32 -7.45
CA THR A 449 -12.56 7.19 -8.89
C THR A 449 -11.94 8.39 -9.61
N GLU A 450 -12.18 9.62 -9.17
CA GLU A 450 -11.93 10.83 -9.98
C GLU A 450 -11.20 11.93 -9.23
N ASP A 451 -11.39 12.02 -7.91
CA ASP A 451 -10.40 12.65 -7.06
C ASP A 451 -9.09 11.83 -7.05
N LEU A 452 -8.02 12.48 -6.61
CA LEU A 452 -6.68 11.95 -6.36
C LEU A 452 -6.00 12.68 -5.17
N ASP A 453 -6.72 13.50 -4.40
CA ASP A 453 -6.25 14.43 -3.36
C ASP A 453 -7.43 14.69 -2.38
N ASP A 454 -8.08 13.64 -1.83
CA ASP A 454 -9.42 13.68 -1.18
C ASP A 454 -9.63 14.76 -0.07
N ASP A 455 -8.58 15.35 0.51
CA ASP A 455 -8.65 16.47 1.49
C ASP A 455 -8.11 17.83 0.98
N ASN A 456 -7.65 17.89 -0.27
CA ASN A 456 -7.10 19.04 -1.00
C ASN A 456 -5.89 19.72 -0.32
N ASP A 457 -5.08 18.95 0.40
CA ASP A 457 -3.76 19.33 0.90
C ASP A 457 -2.78 19.70 -0.25
N GLY A 458 -2.80 18.94 -1.34
CA GLY A 458 -1.87 19.04 -2.47
C GLY A 458 -0.88 17.88 -2.63
N ILE A 459 -0.93 16.89 -1.74
CA ILE A 459 -0.33 15.55 -1.89
C ILE A 459 -1.41 14.57 -2.35
N SER A 460 -1.07 13.74 -3.36
CA SER A 460 -2.05 12.82 -3.95
C SER A 460 -2.15 11.50 -3.17
N ASP A 461 -3.33 10.94 -2.94
CA ASP A 461 -3.55 9.75 -2.08
C ASP A 461 -2.71 8.50 -2.44
N GLY A 462 -2.31 8.35 -3.71
CA GLY A 462 -1.37 7.31 -4.14
C GLY A 462 0.08 7.48 -3.66
N SER A 463 0.39 8.61 -3.02
CA SER A 463 1.68 8.98 -2.42
C SER A 463 1.54 9.39 -0.94
N ASP A 464 0.31 9.44 -0.43
CA ASP A 464 -0.07 10.01 0.86
C ASP A 464 -0.19 8.94 1.96
N ILE A 465 0.04 9.32 3.22
CA ILE A 465 -0.13 8.43 4.39
C ILE A 465 -1.40 8.76 5.21
N CYS A 466 -1.91 9.98 5.13
CA CYS A 466 -3.16 10.47 5.72
C CYS A 466 -4.28 10.84 4.70
N PRO A 467 -4.54 10.11 3.59
CA PRO A 467 -5.36 10.59 2.45
C PRO A 467 -6.86 10.88 2.66
N ILE A 468 -7.35 10.98 3.90
CA ILE A 468 -8.69 11.46 4.26
C ILE A 468 -8.53 12.28 5.55
N GLY A 469 -7.65 13.29 5.51
CA GLY A 469 -7.11 14.03 6.64
C GLY A 469 -7.91 15.27 7.07
N ASP A 470 -7.26 16.18 7.78
CA ASP A 470 -7.87 17.39 8.34
C ASP A 470 -7.98 18.50 7.27
N LEU A 471 -9.18 19.04 7.04
CA LEU A 471 -9.43 19.91 5.86
C LEU A 471 -8.89 21.34 5.99
N GLY A 472 -8.32 21.86 4.89
CA GLY A 472 -8.12 23.30 4.66
C GLY A 472 -6.78 23.89 5.12
N TRP A 473 -5.73 23.06 5.09
CA TRP A 473 -4.32 23.48 5.13
C TRP A 473 -3.68 23.24 3.75
N THR A 474 -2.37 22.99 3.66
CA THR A 474 -1.65 22.54 2.45
C THR A 474 -0.23 22.07 2.82
N SER A 475 0.27 21.02 2.19
CA SER A 475 1.61 20.45 2.39
C SER A 475 2.69 21.51 2.22
N SER A 476 3.57 21.60 3.21
CA SER A 476 4.72 22.49 3.22
C SER A 476 5.63 22.16 4.39
N VAL A 477 6.94 22.34 4.21
CA VAL A 477 8.06 22.16 5.19
C VAL A 477 7.99 23.04 6.47
N SER A 478 6.79 23.27 6.99
CA SER A 478 6.42 24.02 8.19
C SER A 478 4.97 23.70 8.67
N THR A 479 4.39 22.61 8.16
CA THR A 479 3.03 22.09 8.38
C THR A 479 2.89 20.59 8.04
N ASP A 480 3.77 20.10 7.17
CA ASP A 480 4.10 18.71 6.81
C ASP A 480 5.63 18.72 6.58
N TYR A 481 6.42 18.18 7.51
CA TYR A 481 7.87 18.41 7.53
C TYR A 481 8.65 17.51 6.53
N ASP A 482 8.25 16.25 6.34
CA ASP A 482 8.94 15.31 5.42
C ASP A 482 8.37 15.27 3.98
N GLY A 483 7.09 15.58 3.78
CA GLY A 483 6.36 15.50 2.52
C GLY A 483 5.47 14.27 2.32
N ASP A 484 4.93 13.63 3.36
CA ASP A 484 4.08 12.43 3.27
C ASP A 484 2.57 12.67 3.20
N GLY A 485 2.10 13.90 3.46
CA GLY A 485 0.68 14.30 3.42
C GLY A 485 -0.04 14.37 4.78
N CYS A 486 0.56 13.86 5.85
CA CYS A 486 0.05 14.06 7.21
C CYS A 486 0.40 15.48 7.75
N GLN A 487 -0.48 16.08 8.55
CA GLN A 487 -0.22 17.38 9.17
C GLN A 487 0.44 17.26 10.56
N ASP A 488 1.64 17.86 10.72
CA ASP A 488 2.46 17.89 11.97
C ASP A 488 1.61 18.08 13.26
N SER A 489 0.56 18.91 13.16
CA SER A 489 -0.05 19.55 14.33
C SER A 489 -1.29 18.84 14.91
N MET A 490 -1.86 17.88 14.17
CA MET A 490 -3.20 17.34 14.44
C MET A 490 -3.39 15.84 14.13
N GLU A 491 -2.72 15.31 13.12
CA GLU A 491 -3.00 13.95 12.59
C GLU A 491 -1.76 13.09 12.33
N ASP A 492 -0.61 13.71 12.05
CA ASP A 492 0.67 13.02 12.09
C ASP A 492 1.05 12.60 13.53
N VAL A 493 1.98 11.65 13.60
CA VAL A 493 2.56 11.05 14.81
C VAL A 493 4.06 10.72 14.64
N ASP A 494 4.67 11.02 13.49
CA ASP A 494 6.04 10.66 13.04
C ASP A 494 6.55 11.79 12.11
N ASP A 495 6.59 13.05 12.59
CA ASP A 495 6.79 14.34 11.84
C ASP A 495 7.89 14.30 10.74
N ASP A 496 8.88 13.38 10.81
CA ASP A 496 9.98 13.25 9.86
C ASP A 496 10.17 11.86 9.19
N ASN A 497 9.23 10.93 9.44
CA ASN A 497 9.18 9.52 8.99
C ASN A 497 10.41 8.66 9.34
N ASP A 498 11.21 9.00 10.35
CA ASP A 498 12.32 8.14 10.76
C ASP A 498 11.85 6.77 11.32
N ARG A 499 10.58 6.71 11.78
CA ARG A 499 9.84 5.62 12.45
C ARG A 499 9.75 5.71 13.97
N ILE A 500 10.06 6.83 14.61
CA ILE A 500 9.87 7.07 16.04
C ILE A 500 8.70 8.04 16.28
N CYS A 501 7.90 7.79 17.31
CA CYS A 501 6.68 8.59 17.55
C CYS A 501 6.96 9.87 18.38
N ASP A 502 6.57 11.04 17.88
CA ASP A 502 6.58 12.33 18.59
C ASP A 502 5.84 12.30 19.94
N ALA A 503 4.79 11.49 20.00
CA ALA A 503 3.82 11.47 21.08
C ALA A 503 3.52 10.06 21.58
N ASN A 504 3.08 9.98 22.85
CA ASN A 504 2.68 8.72 23.49
C ASN A 504 1.42 8.05 22.90
N GLU A 505 0.77 8.66 21.90
CA GLU A 505 -0.46 8.15 21.29
C GLU A 505 -0.15 7.14 20.18
N VAL A 506 -0.04 5.87 20.54
CA VAL A 506 0.03 4.75 19.59
C VAL A 506 -1.29 4.58 18.83
N SER A 507 -1.48 5.44 17.82
CA SER A 507 -2.51 5.35 16.78
C SER A 507 -2.48 3.96 16.15
N SER A 508 -3.64 3.39 15.84
CA SER A 508 -3.79 1.94 15.62
C SER A 508 -3.39 1.45 14.21
N SER A 509 -2.42 2.10 13.57
CA SER A 509 -1.87 1.76 12.25
C SER A 509 -0.38 1.38 12.35
N TRP A 510 0.33 1.36 11.22
CA TRP A 510 1.64 0.71 11.06
C TRP A 510 2.83 1.68 10.87
N ALA A 511 2.66 2.95 11.22
CA ALA A 511 3.64 4.04 11.06
C ALA A 511 4.83 3.92 12.04
N CYS A 512 4.82 4.71 13.11
CA CYS A 512 5.92 4.83 14.08
C CYS A 512 5.99 3.71 15.14
N ALA A 513 7.12 3.67 15.85
CA ALA A 513 7.34 2.97 17.10
C ALA A 513 7.57 3.98 18.25
N PRO A 514 7.04 3.76 19.46
CA PRO A 514 7.24 4.70 20.55
C PRO A 514 8.71 4.71 21.02
N SER A 515 9.32 5.90 21.01
CA SER A 515 10.67 6.21 21.51
C SER A 515 10.99 5.56 22.86
N THR A 516 12.22 5.12 23.05
CA THR A 516 12.71 4.60 24.35
C THR A 516 12.83 5.70 25.40
N ALA A 517 13.10 6.95 25.00
CA ALA A 517 13.00 8.16 25.82
C ALA A 517 11.54 8.55 26.17
N SER A 518 10.54 7.79 25.69
CA SER A 518 9.09 7.93 25.86
C SER A 518 8.39 8.93 24.93
N VAL A 519 9.13 9.80 24.26
CA VAL A 519 8.71 10.69 23.15
C VAL A 519 9.93 10.93 22.30
N ASP A 520 9.75 11.25 21.02
CA ASP A 520 10.87 11.66 20.18
C ASP A 520 11.64 12.87 20.78
N LEU A 521 12.97 12.82 20.76
CA LEU A 521 13.84 13.92 21.21
C LEU A 521 14.41 14.78 20.07
N CYS A 522 14.40 14.27 18.83
CA CYS A 522 14.76 14.96 17.60
C CYS A 522 13.63 14.93 16.54
N PRO A 523 12.40 15.39 16.85
CA PRO A 523 11.18 15.20 16.03
C PRO A 523 11.14 15.93 14.67
N GLN A 524 12.27 16.48 14.22
CA GLN A 524 12.44 17.11 12.91
C GLN A 524 13.88 16.87 12.43
N SER A 525 14.30 15.61 12.46
CA SER A 525 15.59 15.09 11.99
C SER A 525 15.79 15.27 10.49
N SER A 526 17.01 14.99 9.99
CA SER A 526 17.38 15.21 8.60
C SER A 526 16.59 14.31 7.61
N PRO A 527 15.72 14.83 6.71
CA PRO A 527 14.74 14.01 5.98
C PRO A 527 15.35 12.88 5.13
N GLY A 528 14.83 11.67 5.33
CA GLY A 528 15.39 10.42 4.78
C GLY A 528 16.47 9.76 5.65
N PHE A 529 16.68 10.27 6.86
CA PHE A 529 17.08 9.50 8.04
C PHE A 529 16.06 8.38 8.33
N PHE A 530 16.43 7.41 9.17
CA PHE A 530 15.57 6.32 9.60
C PHE A 530 16.18 5.60 10.83
N SER A 531 15.50 5.65 11.97
CA SER A 531 15.82 4.87 13.17
C SER A 531 16.15 3.42 12.83
N ASN A 532 17.31 2.98 13.33
CA ASN A 532 17.70 1.58 13.54
C ASN A 532 19.06 1.52 14.24
N ASN A 533 19.33 0.41 14.93
CA ASN A 533 20.47 0.10 15.82
C ASN A 533 21.90 0.14 15.22
N GLN A 534 22.20 1.15 14.40
CA GLN A 534 23.46 1.42 13.66
C GLN A 534 23.65 2.93 13.36
N ASN A 535 22.63 3.77 13.56
CA ASN A 535 22.60 5.22 13.36
C ASN A 535 21.57 5.93 14.28
N ASP A 536 21.14 5.20 15.30
CA ASP A 536 20.20 5.51 16.38
C ASP A 536 20.30 4.27 17.28
N VAL A 537 21.05 4.36 18.37
CA VAL A 537 21.44 3.18 19.16
C VAL A 537 20.45 2.82 20.26
N ASP A 538 19.89 3.81 20.96
CA ASP A 538 18.89 3.59 22.01
C ASP A 538 17.44 3.58 21.50
N GLY A 539 17.13 4.17 20.34
CA GLY A 539 15.78 4.34 19.82
C GLY A 539 15.06 5.58 20.34
N ASP A 540 15.75 6.72 20.50
CA ASP A 540 15.13 7.98 21.00
C ASP A 540 14.53 8.89 19.92
N GLY A 541 15.03 8.81 18.67
CA GLY A 541 14.67 9.66 17.52
C GLY A 541 15.84 10.43 16.86
N CYS A 542 17.01 10.52 17.50
CA CYS A 542 18.15 11.30 17.04
C CYS A 542 19.16 10.51 16.16
N GLU A 543 19.85 11.19 15.22
CA GLU A 543 20.97 10.58 14.48
C GLU A 543 22.30 10.71 15.25
N ASP A 544 22.87 9.57 15.70
CA ASP A 544 24.19 9.43 16.38
C ASP A 544 25.27 10.35 15.75
N ALA A 545 25.25 10.45 14.43
CA ALA A 545 26.33 11.06 13.66
C ALA A 545 26.31 12.60 13.64
N THR A 546 25.20 13.24 14.06
CA THR A 546 24.97 14.65 13.74
C THR A 546 24.05 15.44 14.66
N GLU A 547 22.99 14.84 15.21
CA GLU A 547 21.90 15.59 15.86
C GLU A 547 21.70 15.16 17.34
N ASP A 548 22.12 13.94 17.70
CA ASP A 548 22.34 13.50 19.08
C ASP A 548 23.62 14.09 19.72
N MET A 549 23.76 13.93 21.04
CA MET A 549 24.92 14.23 21.90
C MET A 549 25.04 13.26 23.11
N ASP A 550 24.28 12.17 23.17
CA ASP A 550 24.26 11.16 24.25
C ASP A 550 23.79 9.81 23.63
N ASP A 551 24.46 9.29 22.58
CA ASP A 551 23.96 8.24 21.63
C ASP A 551 23.42 6.89 22.22
N ASP A 552 23.36 6.73 23.55
CA ASP A 552 22.69 5.61 24.23
C ASP A 552 21.82 5.99 25.46
N ASN A 553 21.63 7.30 25.71
CA ASN A 553 20.87 7.95 26.79
C ASN A 553 21.16 7.45 28.23
N ASP A 554 22.37 6.95 28.53
CA ASP A 554 22.76 6.69 29.93
C ASP A 554 22.96 7.98 30.76
N GLY A 555 23.17 9.11 30.09
CA GLY A 555 23.38 10.44 30.68
C GLY A 555 24.84 10.90 30.72
N PHE A 556 25.76 10.21 30.04
CA PHE A 556 27.11 10.64 29.74
C PHE A 556 27.26 11.01 28.25
N THR A 557 27.20 12.30 27.93
CA THR A 557 27.43 12.80 26.56
C THR A 557 28.74 12.31 25.94
N ASP A 558 28.77 12.01 24.64
CA ASP A 558 29.90 11.38 23.91
C ASP A 558 31.23 12.17 23.86
N ASP A 559 31.25 13.43 24.33
CA ASP A 559 32.51 14.17 24.59
C ASP A 559 33.13 13.89 25.98
N VAL A 560 32.45 13.09 26.80
CA VAL A 560 32.81 12.66 28.17
C VAL A 560 32.84 11.13 28.30
N ASP A 561 31.98 10.41 27.57
CA ASP A 561 31.88 8.95 27.61
C ASP A 561 33.04 8.24 26.89
N ASP A 562 33.44 7.07 27.40
CA ASP A 562 34.39 6.13 26.82
C ASP A 562 33.69 4.92 26.11
N CYS A 563 32.37 4.76 26.26
CA CYS A 563 31.51 3.73 25.63
C CYS A 563 30.28 4.19 24.77
N PRO A 564 30.21 5.36 24.09
CA PRO A 564 28.98 6.03 23.60
C PRO A 564 27.82 5.28 22.91
N MET A 565 28.00 4.02 22.53
CA MET A 565 27.01 3.21 21.81
C MET A 565 26.54 2.00 22.65
N SER A 566 26.61 2.06 23.99
CA SER A 566 26.51 0.89 24.88
C SER A 566 26.23 1.25 26.36
N SER A 567 25.04 1.81 26.63
CA SER A 567 24.64 2.44 27.89
C SER A 567 25.12 1.77 29.19
N GLY A 568 25.59 2.62 30.11
CA GLY A 568 26.28 2.21 31.31
C GLY A 568 25.82 2.87 32.60
N SER A 569 26.77 2.93 33.55
CA SER A 569 26.70 3.82 34.72
C SER A 569 28.06 4.15 35.33
N SER A 570 29.18 3.69 34.73
CA SER A 570 30.52 3.87 35.31
C SER A 570 30.84 5.36 35.46
N SER A 571 31.07 5.77 36.70
CA SER A 571 31.23 7.16 37.12
C SER A 571 32.57 7.44 37.80
N MET A 572 33.43 6.42 37.87
CA MET A 572 34.76 6.42 38.47
C MET A 572 35.79 5.69 37.59
N GLY A 573 37.07 5.74 37.97
CA GLY A 573 38.15 5.13 37.22
C GLY A 573 38.66 5.98 36.04
N SER A 574 38.87 5.33 34.90
CA SER A 574 39.39 5.94 33.66
C SER A 574 38.61 5.51 32.41
N GLN A 575 37.35 5.14 32.62
CA GLN A 575 36.43 4.65 31.61
C GLN A 575 35.01 4.94 32.14
N LEU A 576 34.45 6.07 31.70
CA LEU A 576 33.11 6.56 32.10
C LEU A 576 32.03 6.05 31.13
N GLY A 577 30.74 6.19 31.49
CA GLY A 577 29.54 5.85 30.67
C GLY A 577 29.45 4.40 30.18
N CYS A 578 30.30 3.52 30.71
CA CYS A 578 30.32 2.11 30.35
C CYS A 578 29.52 1.25 31.34
N SER A 579 29.09 0.07 30.87
CA SER A 579 28.45 -0.97 31.69
C SER A 579 29.21 -1.20 33.02
N ASP A 580 28.44 -1.18 34.11
CA ASP A 580 28.84 -1.20 35.52
C ASP A 580 27.75 -2.02 36.25
N TYR A 581 27.90 -3.36 36.18
CA TYR A 581 26.82 -4.31 36.42
C TYR A 581 26.35 -4.39 37.89
N ASP A 582 27.22 -4.08 38.85
CA ASP A 582 26.91 -4.09 40.28
C ASP A 582 26.80 -2.69 40.91
N SER A 583 27.06 -1.63 40.13
CA SER A 583 26.91 -0.22 40.46
C SER A 583 27.87 0.29 41.54
N ASP A 584 29.10 -0.22 41.56
CA ASP A 584 30.21 0.32 42.36
C ASP A 584 30.76 1.64 41.76
N GLY A 585 30.68 1.80 40.44
CA GLY A 585 31.09 2.98 39.69
C GLY A 585 32.29 2.79 38.75
N TYR A 586 32.99 1.66 38.74
CA TYR A 586 33.96 1.29 37.70
C TYR A 586 33.28 0.46 36.61
N SER A 587 33.80 0.48 35.38
CA SER A 587 33.20 -0.32 34.29
C SER A 587 33.63 -1.79 34.35
N ASP A 588 32.74 -2.70 33.95
CA ASP A 588 32.95 -4.16 33.83
C ASP A 588 34.23 -4.58 33.07
N SER A 589 34.79 -3.67 32.27
CA SER A 589 35.96 -3.92 31.41
C SER A 589 37.31 -3.47 31.98
N ILE A 590 37.30 -2.72 33.09
CA ILE A 590 38.50 -2.34 33.87
C ILE A 590 38.47 -2.87 35.30
N ASP A 591 37.27 -3.16 35.81
CA ASP A 591 37.03 -3.88 37.03
C ASP A 591 37.46 -5.36 36.91
N VAL A 592 37.97 -5.92 38.01
CA VAL A 592 38.36 -7.33 38.14
C VAL A 592 37.23 -8.19 38.74
N PHE A 593 36.25 -7.57 39.41
CA PHE A 593 35.11 -8.22 40.08
C PHE A 593 33.70 -7.70 39.67
N PRO A 594 33.28 -7.73 38.38
CA PRO A 594 32.04 -7.09 37.88
C PRO A 594 30.70 -7.75 38.29
N ALA A 595 30.57 -8.12 39.56
CA ALA A 595 29.40 -8.70 40.20
C ALA A 595 29.41 -8.59 41.74
N GLU A 596 30.38 -7.88 42.34
CA GLU A 596 30.53 -7.65 43.78
C GLU A 596 31.02 -6.22 44.04
N SER A 597 30.07 -5.27 44.15
CA SER A 597 30.28 -3.81 44.25
C SER A 597 30.95 -3.30 45.53
N THR A 598 31.78 -4.13 46.14
CA THR A 598 32.71 -3.76 47.19
C THR A 598 34.17 -4.08 46.85
N GLN A 599 34.44 -4.74 45.72
CA GLN A 599 35.78 -5.00 45.18
C GLN A 599 35.86 -4.51 43.73
N TRP A 600 36.99 -3.93 43.34
CA TRP A 600 37.18 -3.44 41.95
C TRP A 600 38.60 -3.61 41.39
N ILE A 601 39.51 -4.18 42.18
CA ILE A 601 40.93 -4.35 41.85
C ILE A 601 41.53 -5.48 42.68
N ASP A 602 42.40 -6.24 42.02
CA ASP A 602 43.18 -7.35 42.56
C ASP A 602 44.63 -7.11 42.11
N SER A 603 45.53 -6.88 43.07
CA SER A 603 46.89 -6.41 42.83
C SER A 603 47.92 -7.51 42.53
N ASP A 604 47.65 -8.78 42.84
CA ASP A 604 48.62 -9.89 42.66
C ASP A 604 48.11 -11.13 41.90
N ASN A 605 46.81 -11.16 41.61
CA ASN A 605 46.06 -12.11 40.79
C ASN A 605 45.77 -13.49 41.39
N ASP A 606 45.32 -13.50 42.65
CA ASP A 606 44.80 -14.71 43.33
C ASP A 606 43.27 -14.91 43.21
N GLY A 607 42.49 -13.83 43.19
CA GLY A 607 41.03 -13.85 43.11
C GLY A 607 40.28 -13.28 44.32
N PHE A 608 40.97 -12.65 45.27
CA PHE A 608 40.40 -11.81 46.33
C PHE A 608 40.72 -10.33 46.05
N GLY A 609 39.89 -9.41 46.52
CA GLY A 609 39.98 -7.99 46.14
C GLY A 609 40.69 -7.11 47.16
N ASP A 610 41.47 -6.12 46.71
CA ASP A 610 42.30 -5.24 47.56
C ASP A 610 41.49 -4.44 48.61
N ASN A 611 40.16 -4.32 48.49
CA ASN A 611 39.37 -3.53 49.42
C ASN A 611 39.03 -4.34 50.69
N LEU A 612 39.90 -4.20 51.69
CA LEU A 612 39.78 -4.78 53.04
C LEU A 612 38.44 -4.50 53.78
N ASP A 613 37.69 -3.45 53.41
CA ASP A 613 36.37 -3.14 53.99
C ASP A 613 35.20 -3.77 53.18
N GLY A 614 35.50 -4.51 52.09
CA GLY A 614 34.55 -5.17 51.20
C GLY A 614 34.30 -6.67 51.50
N PHE A 615 33.57 -7.33 50.61
CA PHE A 615 33.31 -8.77 50.66
C PHE A 615 34.58 -9.56 50.35
N GLU A 616 34.91 -10.53 51.21
CA GLU A 616 36.07 -11.44 51.09
C GLU A 616 37.38 -10.70 50.69
N GLY A 617 37.57 -9.49 51.24
CA GLY A 617 38.68 -8.61 50.88
C GLY A 617 40.04 -9.14 51.36
N ASP A 618 41.01 -9.08 50.46
CA ASP A 618 42.32 -9.70 50.59
C ASP A 618 43.14 -9.10 51.75
N ALA A 619 43.45 -9.94 52.73
CA ALA A 619 44.26 -9.62 53.89
C ALA A 619 45.78 -9.52 53.59
N CYS A 620 46.23 -9.95 52.42
CA CYS A 620 47.63 -10.13 52.02
C CYS A 620 48.12 -9.20 50.88
N MET A 621 47.31 -8.82 49.88
CA MET A 621 47.38 -7.72 48.88
C MET A 621 48.61 -7.62 47.93
N ASP A 622 49.77 -8.08 48.36
CA ASP A 622 51.02 -8.17 47.58
C ASP A 622 51.52 -9.64 47.54
N VAL A 623 50.73 -10.60 48.06
CA VAL A 623 51.13 -11.99 48.37
C VAL A 623 49.99 -13.03 48.22
N ALA A 624 49.51 -13.19 46.98
CA ALA A 624 48.59 -14.22 46.48
C ALA A 624 48.45 -15.51 47.32
N GLY A 625 47.22 -15.84 47.69
CA GLY A 625 46.85 -17.02 48.47
C GLY A 625 45.47 -17.61 48.13
N ASP A 626 44.94 -18.41 49.05
CA ASP A 626 43.76 -19.25 48.81
C ASP A 626 42.94 -19.61 50.07
N SER A 627 43.27 -19.04 51.24
CA SER A 627 42.48 -19.18 52.47
C SER A 627 41.07 -18.59 52.33
N THR A 628 40.08 -19.23 52.97
CA THR A 628 38.65 -18.85 52.91
C THR A 628 37.90 -18.82 54.25
N GLU A 629 38.50 -19.26 55.37
CA GLU A 629 37.81 -19.33 56.67
C GLU A 629 38.20 -18.20 57.64
N ASP A 630 39.40 -17.60 57.51
CA ASP A 630 39.87 -16.56 58.44
C ASP A 630 40.50 -15.32 57.78
N SER A 631 41.48 -15.51 56.90
CA SER A 631 42.30 -14.43 56.31
C SER A 631 42.30 -14.58 54.79
N PHE A 632 41.16 -14.24 54.18
CA PHE A 632 40.93 -14.25 52.73
C PHE A 632 42.12 -13.68 51.94
N GLY A 633 42.52 -14.35 50.86
CA GLY A 633 43.69 -14.01 50.04
C GLY A 633 45.07 -14.29 50.65
N CYS A 634 45.15 -14.70 51.93
CA CYS A 634 46.42 -15.19 52.46
C CYS A 634 46.68 -16.68 52.13
N PRO A 635 47.96 -17.10 51.99
CA PRO A 635 48.29 -18.48 51.64
C PRO A 635 47.77 -19.53 52.62
N ASP A 636 47.26 -20.64 52.06
CA ASP A 636 46.91 -21.89 52.74
C ASP A 636 47.76 -23.01 52.12
N ALA A 637 48.68 -23.62 52.89
CA ALA A 637 49.65 -24.56 52.35
C ALA A 637 49.15 -26.00 52.17
N ASP A 638 47.96 -26.37 52.67
CA ASP A 638 47.40 -27.72 52.51
C ASP A 638 45.95 -27.80 52.00
N GLY A 639 45.20 -26.69 52.05
CA GLY A 639 43.90 -26.51 51.40
C GLY A 639 42.70 -26.84 52.28
N ASP A 640 42.81 -26.65 53.60
CA ASP A 640 41.70 -26.84 54.56
C ASP A 640 40.78 -25.62 54.68
N GLY A 641 41.27 -24.42 54.32
CA GLY A 641 40.57 -23.13 54.35
C GLY A 641 41.19 -22.11 55.32
N TRP A 642 41.97 -22.53 56.31
CA TRP A 642 42.64 -21.63 57.25
C TRP A 642 44.02 -21.18 56.73
N SER A 643 44.41 -19.94 57.04
CA SER A 643 45.68 -19.40 56.57
C SER A 643 46.89 -19.93 57.37
N ASP A 644 48.04 -20.05 56.69
CA ASP A 644 49.39 -20.37 57.21
C ASP A 644 49.80 -19.62 58.50
N LEU A 645 49.12 -18.51 58.79
CA LEU A 645 49.39 -17.60 59.90
C LEU A 645 48.65 -17.97 61.20
N ASN A 646 47.45 -18.54 61.08
CA ASN A 646 46.51 -18.74 62.20
C ASN A 646 46.12 -20.21 62.42
N ASP A 647 46.45 -21.10 61.49
CA ASP A 647 46.39 -22.54 61.68
C ASP A 647 47.53 -23.06 62.60
N ALA A 648 47.21 -24.06 63.43
CA ALA A 648 48.12 -24.81 64.27
C ALA A 648 48.92 -25.92 63.52
N PHE A 649 48.39 -26.47 62.41
CA PHE A 649 48.99 -27.57 61.66
C PHE A 649 49.10 -27.34 60.12
N PRO A 650 49.80 -26.30 59.59
CA PRO A 650 49.71 -25.85 58.17
C PRO A 650 50.29 -26.76 57.08
N ASN A 651 50.29 -28.07 57.29
CA ASN A 651 50.72 -29.12 56.37
C ASN A 651 49.87 -30.42 56.52
N GLU A 652 48.74 -30.39 57.24
CA GLU A 652 47.83 -31.52 57.53
C GLU A 652 46.37 -31.04 57.62
N ALA A 653 45.73 -30.89 56.46
CA ALA A 653 44.34 -30.45 56.19
C ALA A 653 43.19 -31.26 56.84
N SER A 654 43.45 -31.94 57.96
CA SER A 654 42.46 -32.59 58.80
C SER A 654 42.51 -32.14 60.27
N GLN A 655 43.40 -31.21 60.61
CA GLN A 655 43.52 -30.54 61.91
C GLN A 655 43.83 -29.06 61.70
N HIS A 656 43.14 -28.16 62.41
CA HIS A 656 43.44 -26.72 62.34
C HIS A 656 43.60 -26.03 63.71
N SER A 657 43.50 -26.78 64.80
CA SER A 657 43.41 -26.25 66.17
C SER A 657 43.91 -27.29 67.20
N ASP A 658 44.50 -26.77 68.28
CA ASP A 658 45.10 -27.49 69.42
C ASP A 658 44.81 -26.64 70.69
N GLU A 659 43.78 -26.98 71.48
CA GLU A 659 43.34 -26.14 72.61
C GLU A 659 44.29 -26.19 73.82
N ASP A 660 45.02 -27.29 74.06
CA ASP A 660 45.87 -27.46 75.25
C ASP A 660 47.39 -27.49 75.02
N GLY A 661 47.83 -27.69 73.77
CA GLY A 661 49.22 -27.51 73.32
C GLY A 661 50.09 -28.76 73.39
N ASP A 662 49.52 -29.97 73.31
CA ASP A 662 50.29 -31.23 73.34
C ASP A 662 50.81 -31.68 71.96
N GLY A 663 50.17 -31.22 70.87
CA GLY A 663 50.55 -31.50 69.49
C GLY A 663 49.69 -32.57 68.78
N PHE A 664 48.62 -33.04 69.39
CA PHE A 664 47.50 -33.70 68.71
C PHE A 664 46.37 -32.67 68.46
N GLY A 665 45.57 -32.86 67.40
CA GLY A 665 44.59 -31.85 66.98
C GLY A 665 43.19 -32.05 67.54
N ASP A 666 42.46 -30.95 67.76
CA ASP A 666 41.12 -30.93 68.37
C ASP A 666 40.07 -31.74 67.57
N ALA A 667 40.30 -32.01 66.27
CA ALA A 667 39.38 -32.80 65.45
C ALA A 667 39.62 -34.30 65.67
N VAL A 668 38.84 -34.90 66.57
CA VAL A 668 38.88 -36.32 66.96
C VAL A 668 38.68 -37.33 65.82
N ASP A 669 38.20 -36.89 64.65
CA ASP A 669 38.08 -37.69 63.42
C ASP A 669 39.06 -37.29 62.29
N GLY A 670 39.96 -36.34 62.56
CA GLY A 670 41.12 -36.00 61.73
C GLY A 670 42.32 -36.94 61.93
N TYR A 671 43.46 -36.63 61.30
CA TYR A 671 44.69 -37.41 61.47
C TYR A 671 45.26 -37.18 62.87
N GLN A 672 45.44 -38.27 63.63
CA GLN A 672 45.93 -38.25 65.02
C GLN A 672 45.24 -37.19 65.89
N GLY A 673 43.91 -37.11 65.81
CA GLY A 673 43.13 -36.26 66.71
C GLY A 673 43.19 -36.73 68.17
N ASP A 674 43.08 -35.79 69.09
CA ASP A 674 43.18 -36.01 70.54
C ASP A 674 41.92 -36.72 71.09
N ASP A 675 42.09 -37.91 71.69
CA ASP A 675 41.03 -38.66 72.37
C ASP A 675 40.67 -38.10 73.77
N CYS A 676 41.52 -37.22 74.33
CA CYS A 676 41.48 -36.74 75.72
C CYS A 676 41.04 -35.26 75.90
N LEU A 677 40.95 -34.46 74.83
CA LEU A 677 40.44 -33.09 74.69
C LEU A 677 40.53 -32.19 75.93
N GLY A 678 41.61 -31.40 76.00
CA GLY A 678 41.84 -30.41 77.06
C GLY A 678 42.58 -30.98 78.28
N VAL A 679 43.28 -32.10 78.10
CA VAL A 679 44.14 -32.78 79.08
C VAL A 679 45.40 -33.26 78.35
N PRO A 680 46.47 -32.44 78.29
CA PRO A 680 47.62 -32.67 77.40
C PRO A 680 48.37 -33.97 77.74
N GLY A 681 48.62 -34.80 76.74
CA GLY A 681 49.18 -36.14 76.89
C GLY A 681 50.30 -36.48 75.90
N THR A 682 50.61 -37.78 75.79
CA THR A 682 51.68 -38.31 74.92
C THR A 682 51.45 -39.73 74.40
N SER A 683 50.37 -40.43 74.79
CA SER A 683 50.07 -41.78 74.31
C SER A 683 49.83 -41.82 72.78
N THR A 684 50.22 -42.94 72.15
CA THR A 684 50.20 -43.09 70.68
C THR A 684 49.85 -44.49 70.14
N GLU A 685 49.70 -45.50 70.99
CA GLU A 685 49.38 -46.88 70.56
C GLU A 685 47.89 -47.27 70.76
N ASP A 686 47.14 -46.62 71.67
CA ASP A 686 45.72 -46.94 71.91
C ASP A 686 44.74 -45.76 71.88
N PHE A 687 44.97 -44.72 72.69
CA PHE A 687 44.27 -43.43 72.64
C PHE A 687 45.31 -42.33 72.38
N PHE A 688 45.06 -41.39 71.48
CA PHE A 688 46.00 -40.30 71.19
C PHE A 688 45.76 -39.11 72.15
N GLY A 689 46.81 -38.37 72.51
CA GLY A 689 46.72 -37.19 73.39
C GLY A 689 46.39 -37.46 74.87
N CYS A 690 46.41 -38.72 75.34
CA CYS A 690 46.13 -39.05 76.74
C CYS A 690 47.41 -39.15 77.61
N GLU A 691 47.25 -39.07 78.94
CA GLU A 691 48.36 -39.24 79.89
C GLU A 691 49.01 -40.64 79.73
N ASP A 692 50.33 -40.63 79.48
CA ASP A 692 51.24 -41.79 79.39
C ASP A 692 52.44 -41.47 80.30
N LEU A 693 52.45 -42.06 81.50
CA LEU A 693 53.27 -41.61 82.62
C LEU A 693 54.72 -42.14 82.60
N ASP A 694 55.01 -43.19 81.82
CA ASP A 694 56.37 -43.74 81.67
C ASP A 694 56.93 -43.71 80.24
N SER A 695 56.10 -43.31 79.27
CA SER A 695 56.42 -43.06 77.86
C SER A 695 56.74 -44.32 77.04
N ASP A 696 56.01 -45.41 77.28
CA ASP A 696 56.03 -46.63 76.46
C ASP A 696 55.13 -46.54 75.21
N GLY A 697 54.12 -45.66 75.22
CA GLY A 697 53.19 -45.39 74.12
C GLY A 697 51.72 -45.73 74.41
N TRP A 698 51.43 -46.54 75.43
CA TRP A 698 50.07 -46.83 75.89
C TRP A 698 49.58 -45.80 76.92
N SER A 699 48.27 -45.57 76.99
CA SER A 699 47.67 -44.67 77.99
C SER A 699 47.60 -45.29 79.40
N ASP A 700 47.78 -44.47 80.44
CA ASP A 700 47.60 -44.81 81.87
C ASP A 700 46.23 -45.45 82.20
N LEU A 701 45.26 -45.32 81.28
CA LEU A 701 43.89 -45.86 81.40
C LEU A 701 43.79 -47.36 81.10
N ASN A 702 44.78 -47.94 80.41
CA ASN A 702 44.68 -49.24 79.76
C ASN A 702 45.94 -50.12 79.89
N ASP A 703 46.95 -49.63 80.62
CA ASP A 703 48.15 -50.37 81.01
C ASP A 703 48.00 -51.00 82.43
N ASP A 704 48.42 -52.26 82.61
CA ASP A 704 48.43 -52.95 83.90
C ASP A 704 49.64 -52.57 84.80
N LEU A 705 50.74 -52.03 84.25
CA LEU A 705 51.95 -51.60 84.97
C LEU A 705 52.46 -50.18 84.57
N PRO A 706 51.69 -49.07 84.75
CA PRO A 706 51.99 -47.70 84.22
C PRO A 706 53.20 -46.95 84.82
N GLN A 707 54.31 -47.63 85.08
CA GLN A 707 55.56 -47.15 85.69
C GLN A 707 56.82 -47.92 85.22
N GLU A 708 56.69 -48.96 84.40
CA GLU A 708 57.79 -49.78 83.88
C GLU A 708 57.69 -49.91 82.34
N PRO A 709 58.31 -48.98 81.55
CA PRO A 709 58.07 -48.74 80.11
C PRO A 709 58.69 -49.80 79.18
N THR A 710 58.48 -51.06 79.53
CA THR A 710 58.82 -52.27 78.79
C THR A 710 57.80 -53.39 79.02
N GLN A 711 56.80 -53.17 79.88
CA GLN A 711 55.85 -54.14 80.39
C GLN A 711 54.48 -53.47 80.55
N HIS A 712 53.56 -53.65 79.60
CA HIS A 712 52.23 -53.00 79.65
C HIS A 712 51.07 -53.96 80.01
N SER A 713 51.37 -55.19 80.45
CA SER A 713 50.34 -56.18 80.85
C SER A 713 50.88 -57.26 81.81
N ASP A 714 50.04 -57.72 82.75
CA ASP A 714 50.27 -58.81 83.71
C ASP A 714 49.01 -59.70 83.75
N ALA A 715 49.06 -60.88 83.13
CA ALA A 715 47.86 -61.69 82.90
C ALA A 715 47.36 -62.48 84.13
N ASP A 716 48.16 -62.65 85.18
CA ASP A 716 47.76 -63.43 86.38
C ASP A 716 47.86 -62.70 87.73
N GLY A 717 48.56 -61.58 87.77
CA GLY A 717 48.61 -60.65 88.90
C GLY A 717 49.70 -60.94 89.93
N ASP A 718 50.82 -61.54 89.52
CA ASP A 718 51.98 -61.78 90.40
C ASP A 718 52.96 -60.60 90.49
N GLY A 719 52.90 -59.67 89.53
CA GLY A 719 53.73 -58.47 89.46
C GLY A 719 54.97 -58.57 88.57
N TYR A 720 55.14 -59.66 87.81
CA TYR A 720 56.08 -59.75 86.69
C TYR A 720 55.32 -59.67 85.36
N GLY A 721 55.66 -58.71 84.49
CA GLY A 721 54.91 -58.48 83.25
C GLY A 721 55.14 -59.54 82.15
N ASP A 722 54.10 -59.72 81.33
CA ASP A 722 53.98 -60.74 80.29
C ASP A 722 54.99 -60.60 79.13
N ASN A 723 55.51 -59.39 78.86
CA ASN A 723 56.31 -59.13 77.66
C ASN A 723 57.67 -59.84 77.76
N PRO A 724 57.96 -60.87 76.92
CA PRO A 724 59.20 -61.65 77.03
C PRO A 724 60.46 -60.89 76.60
N GLN A 725 60.34 -59.61 76.23
CA GLN A 725 61.46 -58.68 75.98
C GLN A 725 61.57 -57.56 77.03
N GLY A 726 60.65 -57.48 77.99
CA GLY A 726 60.65 -56.48 79.05
C GLY A 726 61.66 -56.75 80.17
N VAL A 727 61.70 -55.85 81.15
CA VAL A 727 62.47 -56.06 82.39
C VAL A 727 61.79 -57.12 83.26
N THR A 728 62.59 -58.03 83.83
CA THR A 728 62.14 -59.18 84.67
C THR A 728 60.84 -59.82 84.17
N PRO A 729 60.82 -60.34 82.93
CA PRO A 729 59.60 -60.87 82.33
C PRO A 729 59.20 -62.18 83.00
N ASP A 730 57.90 -62.40 83.17
CA ASP A 730 57.47 -63.67 83.76
C ASP A 730 57.86 -64.86 82.87
N SER A 731 58.51 -65.82 83.50
CA SER A 731 58.86 -67.11 82.91
C SER A 731 57.73 -68.14 82.99
N CYS A 732 56.59 -67.77 83.59
CA CYS A 732 55.40 -68.60 83.87
C CYS A 732 54.00 -67.92 83.63
N PRO A 733 53.70 -67.08 82.59
CA PRO A 733 52.58 -66.08 82.53
C PRO A 733 51.09 -66.52 82.62
N GLU A 734 50.79 -67.70 83.18
CA GLU A 734 49.45 -68.12 83.59
C GLU A 734 49.48 -68.83 84.97
N ILE A 735 50.59 -68.77 85.71
CA ILE A 735 50.89 -69.60 86.90
C ILE A 735 51.74 -68.89 87.99
N TYR A 736 51.23 -67.77 88.53
CA TYR A 736 51.64 -67.04 89.76
C TYR A 736 52.77 -67.69 90.56
N GLY A 737 53.92 -67.01 90.61
CA GLY A 737 55.09 -67.45 91.37
C GLY A 737 55.86 -66.28 91.98
N LEU A 738 57.06 -66.57 92.50
CA LEU A 738 57.88 -65.60 93.24
C LEU A 738 59.40 -65.89 93.16
N SER A 739 59.84 -66.83 92.33
CA SER A 739 61.25 -67.05 92.02
C SER A 739 61.87 -65.76 91.45
N SER A 740 63.15 -65.54 91.72
CA SER A 740 63.79 -64.22 91.55
C SER A 740 65.29 -64.24 91.21
N ILE A 741 65.87 -65.42 90.96
CA ILE A 741 67.28 -65.58 90.57
C ILE A 741 67.45 -66.09 89.14
N ASP A 742 66.76 -67.16 88.73
CA ASP A 742 66.94 -67.78 87.42
C ASP A 742 65.72 -67.69 86.50
N ARG A 743 64.50 -67.85 87.03
CA ARG A 743 63.24 -67.76 86.28
C ARG A 743 62.17 -67.01 87.07
N TYR A 744 62.14 -65.69 86.87
CA TYR A 744 61.16 -64.75 87.43
C TYR A 744 59.71 -65.24 87.25
N GLY A 745 58.86 -64.95 88.25
CA GLY A 745 57.43 -65.33 88.30
C GLY A 745 57.11 -66.83 88.33
N CYS A 746 58.12 -67.71 88.36
CA CYS A 746 57.89 -69.15 88.56
C CYS A 746 57.90 -69.56 90.06
N PRO A 747 57.38 -70.76 90.42
CA PRO A 747 57.36 -71.23 91.81
C PRO A 747 58.73 -71.57 92.42
N ASP A 748 58.95 -71.08 93.64
CA ASP A 748 60.04 -71.41 94.58
C ASP A 748 59.41 -71.88 95.90
N THR A 749 59.75 -73.10 96.36
CA THR A 749 59.19 -73.74 97.57
C THR A 749 59.94 -73.41 98.86
N ASP A 750 61.26 -73.17 98.81
CA ASP A 750 62.15 -73.11 99.98
C ASP A 750 62.64 -71.68 100.30
N GLY A 751 62.56 -70.78 99.31
CA GLY A 751 62.71 -69.34 99.45
C GLY A 751 64.13 -68.82 99.29
N ASP A 752 65.01 -69.57 98.60
CA ASP A 752 66.38 -69.14 98.29
C ASP A 752 66.48 -68.29 97.00
N GLY A 753 65.46 -68.36 96.14
CA GLY A 753 65.29 -67.54 94.94
C GLY A 753 65.37 -68.29 93.61
N TRP A 754 65.86 -69.54 93.57
CA TRP A 754 65.86 -70.39 92.37
C TRP A 754 64.52 -71.12 92.16
N GLU A 755 64.14 -71.46 90.91
CA GLU A 755 62.94 -72.29 90.71
C GLU A 755 63.13 -73.74 91.20
N ASP A 756 62.05 -74.37 91.67
CA ASP A 756 61.95 -75.76 92.17
C ASP A 756 62.51 -76.86 91.24
N ARG A 757 62.83 -76.52 90.00
CA ARG A 757 63.35 -77.39 88.95
C ARG A 757 64.85 -77.20 88.68
N SER A 758 65.39 -76.00 88.92
CA SER A 758 66.78 -75.65 88.62
C SER A 758 67.71 -75.96 89.79
N ASP A 759 67.24 -75.77 91.03
CA ASP A 759 68.01 -76.06 92.23
C ASP A 759 68.32 -77.57 92.36
N ALA A 760 69.60 -77.90 92.55
CA ALA A 760 70.07 -79.26 92.81
C ALA A 760 69.64 -79.83 94.19
N TYR A 761 69.16 -79.00 95.12
CA TYR A 761 68.92 -79.37 96.53
C TYR A 761 67.49 -79.09 97.09
N VAL A 762 66.71 -78.17 96.50
CA VAL A 762 65.24 -77.85 96.56
C VAL A 762 64.60 -77.69 97.97
N ASN A 763 65.36 -77.90 99.04
CA ASN A 763 64.89 -77.93 100.43
C ASN A 763 66.01 -77.52 101.43
N ASP A 764 67.11 -76.95 100.92
CA ASP A 764 68.29 -76.58 101.71
C ASP A 764 69.06 -75.39 101.10
N ALA A 765 68.36 -74.25 100.96
CA ALA A 765 68.76 -72.84 100.66
C ALA A 765 70.20 -72.37 100.98
N ARG A 766 71.22 -73.11 100.57
CA ARG A 766 72.65 -72.95 100.91
C ARG A 766 73.59 -73.48 99.83
N PHE A 767 73.11 -74.40 99.01
CA PHE A 767 73.79 -75.00 97.86
C PHE A 767 72.74 -75.11 96.76
N TRP A 768 73.09 -74.79 95.53
CA TRP A 768 72.14 -74.80 94.40
C TRP A 768 72.71 -75.44 93.13
N SER A 769 74.02 -75.75 93.08
CA SER A 769 74.69 -76.25 91.87
C SER A 769 75.93 -77.14 92.13
N ASP A 770 76.18 -78.00 91.15
CA ASP A 770 77.24 -79.03 91.02
C ASP A 770 77.45 -79.13 89.50
N MET A 771 78.29 -78.25 88.94
CA MET A 771 78.21 -77.86 87.51
C MET A 771 78.99 -78.81 86.58
N ASP A 772 80.09 -79.40 87.03
CA ASP A 772 80.83 -80.40 86.26
C ASP A 772 80.22 -81.81 86.39
N GLY A 773 79.56 -82.09 87.53
CA GLY A 773 78.93 -83.36 87.86
C GLY A 773 79.88 -84.43 88.43
N ASP A 774 81.05 -84.07 88.95
CA ASP A 774 81.94 -85.00 89.67
C ASP A 774 81.44 -85.32 91.10
N GLY A 775 80.54 -84.48 91.64
CA GLY A 775 79.92 -84.60 92.95
C GLY A 775 80.43 -83.62 94.01
N TYR A 776 81.18 -82.59 93.61
CA TYR A 776 81.59 -81.46 94.45
C TYR A 776 80.83 -80.18 94.01
N ALA A 777 80.12 -79.56 94.95
CA ALA A 777 79.28 -78.39 94.69
C ALA A 777 80.12 -77.12 94.45
N ASP A 778 79.72 -76.28 93.50
CA ASP A 778 80.52 -75.14 93.02
C ASP A 778 80.75 -74.07 94.11
N GLN A 779 79.92 -74.06 95.15
CA GLN A 779 79.98 -73.09 96.25
C GLN A 779 81.26 -73.30 97.09
N GLN A 780 82.30 -72.56 96.72
CA GLN A 780 83.63 -72.52 97.35
C GLN A 780 83.63 -72.28 98.88
N GLY A 781 84.61 -72.87 99.56
CA GLY A 781 84.83 -72.72 101.01
C GLY A 781 84.35 -73.87 101.91
N THR A 782 83.91 -74.99 101.34
CA THR A 782 83.54 -76.22 102.06
C THR A 782 84.51 -77.37 101.77
N ASN A 783 84.28 -78.55 102.36
CA ASN A 783 85.02 -79.79 102.00
C ASN A 783 84.37 -80.57 100.85
N LEU A 784 83.30 -80.04 100.27
CA LEU A 784 82.62 -80.52 99.07
C LEU A 784 82.71 -79.46 97.96
N SER A 785 83.60 -78.48 98.07
CA SER A 785 83.80 -77.46 97.05
C SER A 785 84.80 -77.95 96.02
N ASP A 786 84.49 -77.73 94.74
CA ASP A 786 85.45 -77.95 93.66
C ASP A 786 86.42 -76.76 93.50
N ASP A 787 87.68 -77.04 93.16
CA ASP A 787 88.71 -76.07 92.79
C ASP A 787 88.71 -75.77 91.26
N CYS A 788 88.08 -76.60 90.43
CA CYS A 788 87.92 -76.41 88.97
C CYS A 788 86.46 -76.57 88.44
N PRO A 789 85.44 -75.91 89.03
CA PRO A 789 83.98 -76.16 88.85
C PRO A 789 83.38 -76.03 87.44
N GLU A 790 84.20 -75.83 86.39
CA GLU A 790 83.78 -75.83 84.98
C GLU A 790 84.22 -77.09 84.22
N THR A 791 85.03 -77.98 84.83
CA THR A 791 86.05 -78.74 84.07
C THR A 791 86.10 -80.23 84.43
N PHE A 792 85.04 -81.00 84.10
CA PHE A 792 84.83 -82.40 84.56
C PHE A 792 86.12 -83.17 84.81
N GLY A 793 86.43 -83.32 86.10
CA GLY A 793 87.82 -83.45 86.49
C GLY A 793 88.13 -84.67 87.34
N THR A 794 89.38 -85.09 87.24
CA THR A 794 89.92 -86.20 88.05
C THR A 794 91.35 -85.95 88.52
N SER A 795 91.93 -84.79 88.22
CA SER A 795 93.11 -84.30 88.94
C SER A 795 92.75 -84.07 90.41
N VAL A 796 93.66 -84.46 91.30
CA VAL A 796 93.51 -84.35 92.76
C VAL A 796 94.82 -83.92 93.44
N GLU A 797 95.80 -83.46 92.65
CA GLU A 797 97.19 -83.24 93.08
C GLU A 797 97.66 -81.77 92.88
N ASP A 798 97.21 -81.05 91.84
CA ASP A 798 97.43 -79.61 91.65
C ASP A 798 96.16 -78.78 91.90
N PHE A 799 95.09 -79.04 91.14
CA PHE A 799 93.74 -78.55 91.35
C PHE A 799 92.80 -79.76 91.48
N VAL A 800 91.90 -79.74 92.47
CA VAL A 800 90.82 -80.75 92.57
C VAL A 800 89.80 -80.49 91.45
N GLY A 801 89.15 -81.54 90.95
CA GLY A 801 88.09 -81.44 89.92
C GLY A 801 88.53 -80.82 88.60
N CYS A 802 89.81 -80.96 88.21
CA CYS A 802 90.32 -80.42 86.95
C CYS A 802 90.65 -81.50 85.88
N LEU A 803 90.76 -81.05 84.63
CA LEU A 803 91.03 -81.89 83.44
C LEU A 803 92.52 -82.22 83.27
N ASP A 804 92.76 -83.50 82.99
CA ASP A 804 94.04 -84.16 82.72
C ASP A 804 93.85 -85.01 81.45
N SER A 805 94.27 -84.51 80.27
CA SER A 805 93.91 -85.14 78.98
C SER A 805 94.78 -86.34 78.59
N ASP A 806 96.06 -86.38 78.99
CA ASP A 806 96.96 -87.52 78.72
C ASP A 806 97.04 -88.53 79.88
N GLY A 807 96.51 -88.16 81.06
CA GLY A 807 96.30 -89.06 82.20
C GLY A 807 97.50 -89.17 83.13
N ASP A 808 98.37 -88.15 83.16
CA ASP A 808 99.56 -88.10 84.03
C ASP A 808 99.32 -87.42 85.39
N GLY A 809 98.15 -86.80 85.57
CA GLY A 809 97.65 -86.22 86.80
C GLY A 809 97.71 -84.69 86.89
N TRP A 810 98.03 -83.98 85.79
CA TRP A 810 98.26 -82.54 85.76
C TRP A 810 97.29 -81.78 84.86
N SER A 811 97.06 -80.51 85.20
CA SER A 811 96.20 -79.61 84.41
C SER A 811 96.78 -79.24 83.03
N ASP A 812 96.09 -79.71 81.98
CA ASP A 812 96.35 -79.48 80.53
C ASP A 812 96.79 -78.05 80.18
N GLN A 813 96.15 -77.08 80.83
CA GLN A 813 96.26 -75.65 80.53
C GLN A 813 97.69 -75.10 80.70
N THR A 814 98.54 -75.81 81.44
CA THR A 814 99.93 -75.42 81.69
C THR A 814 100.92 -75.93 80.64
N ASP A 815 100.51 -76.87 79.77
CA ASP A 815 101.42 -77.49 78.81
C ASP A 815 101.33 -76.85 77.42
N ALA A 816 102.49 -76.71 76.77
CA ALA A 816 102.57 -76.47 75.34
C ALA A 816 102.20 -77.72 74.51
N TYR A 817 102.22 -78.88 75.17
CA TYR A 817 102.20 -80.23 74.64
C TYR A 817 101.08 -81.16 75.24
N PRO A 818 99.80 -80.74 75.43
CA PRO A 818 98.83 -81.44 76.31
C PRO A 818 97.97 -82.62 75.75
N ASN A 819 98.35 -83.37 74.70
CA ASN A 819 97.42 -84.26 73.95
C ASN A 819 97.98 -85.60 73.32
N ASP A 820 99.02 -85.55 72.48
CA ASP A 820 100.17 -86.47 72.69
C ASP A 820 100.80 -86.02 74.01
N SER A 821 101.98 -86.49 74.35
CA SER A 821 102.87 -85.53 75.00
C SER A 821 103.34 -84.52 73.84
N SER A 822 102.43 -83.57 73.36
CA SER A 822 101.93 -82.80 72.08
C SER A 822 102.46 -81.41 71.48
N LYS A 823 101.73 -80.59 70.58
CA LYS A 823 102.17 -79.51 69.51
C LYS A 823 101.08 -78.48 68.85
N HIS A 824 101.34 -77.20 68.31
CA HIS A 824 100.32 -76.12 67.76
C HIS A 824 100.74 -74.85 66.79
N LEU A 825 99.86 -73.98 66.09
CA LEU A 825 100.14 -72.67 65.25
C LEU A 825 98.95 -71.74 64.54
N ALA A 826 99.05 -70.39 64.14
CA ALA A 826 98.06 -69.46 63.35
C ALA A 826 98.45 -67.99 62.70
N SER A 827 97.64 -67.19 61.85
CA SER A 827 97.85 -65.72 61.29
C SER A 827 96.76 -64.91 60.36
N ASN A 828 96.81 -63.54 60.00
CA ASN A 828 95.84 -62.67 59.08
C ASN A 828 96.19 -61.15 58.52
N GLN A 829 95.37 -60.36 57.69
CA GLN A 829 95.54 -58.94 56.99
C GLN A 829 94.21 -58.18 56.37
N SER A 830 93.99 -56.97 55.66
CA SER A 830 94.45 -55.49 55.41
C SER A 830 93.72 -54.54 54.28
N PRO A 831 93.47 -53.14 54.33
CA PRO A 831 92.67 -52.20 53.34
C PRO A 831 93.05 -50.65 52.93
N GLU A 832 92.29 -49.83 52.07
CA GLU A 832 92.46 -48.37 51.48
C GLU A 832 91.11 -47.58 50.99
N SER A 833 90.77 -46.33 50.40
CA SER A 833 91.16 -44.87 49.93
C SER A 833 89.90 -44.01 49.29
N ASP A 834 89.66 -42.71 48.77
CA ASP A 834 90.09 -41.20 48.65
C ASP A 834 89.06 -40.18 47.84
N ASN A 835 89.02 -38.76 47.87
CA ASN A 835 88.08 -37.76 47.07
C ASN A 835 88.26 -36.11 47.02
N PHE A 836 87.43 -35.20 46.32
CA PHE A 836 87.55 -33.64 46.11
C PHE A 836 86.29 -32.66 45.72
N THR A 837 86.36 -31.25 45.62
CA THR A 837 85.24 -30.16 45.41
C THR A 837 85.49 -28.68 44.75
N LEU A 838 84.52 -27.67 44.65
CA LEU A 838 84.52 -26.21 44.02
C LEU A 838 83.34 -25.20 44.55
N ILE A 839 82.88 -23.89 44.26
CA ILE A 839 82.91 -22.63 43.33
C ILE A 839 82.44 -21.19 43.98
N GLY A 840 82.11 -20.02 43.27
CA GLY A 840 81.47 -18.69 43.80
C GLY A 840 81.35 -17.32 42.92
N LEU A 841 80.60 -16.20 43.31
CA LEU A 841 80.36 -14.84 42.57
C LEU A 841 79.75 -13.55 43.38
N GLY A 842 79.51 -12.29 42.81
CA GLY A 842 78.74 -11.07 43.41
C GLY A 842 78.89 -9.54 42.86
N ILE A 843 78.02 -8.49 43.19
CA ILE A 843 78.02 -7.00 42.70
C ILE A 843 77.13 -5.87 43.47
N GLY A 844 77.26 -4.49 43.29
CA GLY A 844 76.28 -3.34 43.67
C GLY A 844 76.78 -1.84 44.00
N LEU A 845 75.97 -0.69 44.03
CA LEU A 845 76.11 0.71 44.76
C LEU A 845 75.43 2.10 44.27
N LEU A 846 74.94 3.07 45.16
CA LEU A 846 75.26 4.57 45.44
C LEU A 846 74.17 5.76 45.59
N VAL A 847 74.07 6.68 46.62
CA VAL A 847 74.26 6.72 48.13
C VAL A 847 73.97 8.12 48.83
N LEU A 848 73.84 8.18 50.18
CA LEU A 848 73.79 9.33 51.19
C LEU A 848 72.39 9.80 51.70
N VAL A 849 72.13 10.14 53.01
CA VAL A 849 72.83 9.85 54.30
C VAL A 849 71.98 10.16 55.58
N LEU A 850 72.19 9.37 56.65
CA LEU A 850 72.00 9.58 58.12
C LEU A 850 70.75 10.25 58.77
N LEU A 851 70.10 9.43 59.63
CA LEU A 851 69.80 9.67 61.07
C LEU A 851 68.71 10.66 61.58
N MET A 852 67.66 10.03 62.13
CA MET A 852 67.15 10.17 63.52
C MET A 852 66.25 11.34 63.97
N VAL A 853 65.17 10.92 64.66
CA VAL A 853 64.53 11.51 65.86
C VAL A 853 63.89 12.91 65.70
N GLY A 854 62.59 13.12 65.91
CA GLY A 854 61.50 12.23 66.35
C GLY A 854 60.65 12.84 67.47
N ILE A 855 59.63 12.10 67.94
CA ILE A 855 58.84 12.34 69.16
C ILE A 855 57.93 13.60 69.14
N LEU A 856 56.61 13.45 69.35
CA LEU A 856 55.86 14.07 70.47
C LEU A 856 54.32 13.84 70.42
N ARG A 857 53.84 12.98 71.35
CA ARG A 857 52.59 13.09 72.15
C ARG A 857 51.22 13.06 71.44
N LYS A 858 50.37 12.05 71.70
CA LYS A 858 49.63 11.68 72.96
C LYS A 858 48.36 12.52 73.24
N LYS A 859 47.19 11.84 73.20
CA LYS A 859 46.11 11.70 74.24
C LYS A 859 44.86 11.09 73.56
N THR A 860 44.25 9.93 73.90
CA THR A 860 43.79 9.26 75.16
C THR A 860 42.37 9.66 75.62
N ALA A 861 41.56 8.64 75.96
CA ALA A 861 40.15 8.62 76.44
C ALA A 861 39.09 8.80 75.31
N VAL A 862 38.06 7.95 75.10
CA VAL A 862 37.35 6.89 75.89
C VAL A 862 36.37 7.42 76.96
N GLU A 863 35.27 6.67 77.23
CA GLU A 863 34.11 6.90 78.13
C GLU A 863 32.91 7.67 77.49
N GLN A 864 31.61 7.34 77.66
CA GLN A 864 30.94 6.15 78.28
C GLN A 864 29.39 6.08 77.99
N GLU A 865 28.86 4.84 77.85
CA GLU A 865 27.66 4.26 78.53
C GLU A 865 26.17 4.63 78.25
N PHE A 866 25.31 3.62 78.51
CA PHE A 866 23.82 3.55 78.57
C PHE A 866 23.00 3.46 77.25
N ASP A 867 21.91 2.67 77.14
CA ASP A 867 21.18 1.86 78.15
C ASP A 867 20.57 0.54 77.57
N PHE A 868 20.06 -0.35 78.44
CA PHE A 868 19.48 -1.67 78.12
C PHE A 868 18.05 -1.63 77.54
N ILE A 869 17.69 -2.64 76.72
CA ILE A 869 16.41 -3.40 76.75
C ILE A 869 16.54 -4.69 75.92
N ALA A 870 15.75 -5.73 76.23
CA ALA A 870 15.73 -7.03 75.55
C ALA A 870 14.28 -7.57 75.40
N PRO A 871 14.08 -8.80 74.87
CA PRO A 871 13.76 -9.15 73.49
C PRO A 871 12.23 -9.20 73.21
N PRO A 872 11.77 -9.53 71.98
CA PRO A 872 11.34 -10.92 71.74
C PRO A 872 11.46 -11.48 70.30
N ILE A 873 11.50 -12.81 70.22
CA ILE A 873 11.12 -13.70 69.10
C ILE A 873 9.81 -14.44 69.52
N PRO A 874 9.10 -15.28 68.73
CA PRO A 874 9.16 -15.63 67.28
C PRO A 874 7.74 -15.78 66.60
N GLN A 875 7.63 -16.58 65.51
CA GLN A 875 6.42 -17.27 64.96
C GLN A 875 5.61 -16.48 63.85
N PRO A 876 4.62 -17.07 63.12
CA PRO A 876 4.80 -17.35 61.68
C PRO A 876 3.62 -16.91 60.77
N LEU A 877 3.61 -17.31 59.50
CA LEU A 877 2.52 -17.04 58.55
C LEU A 877 1.16 -17.66 58.98
N PRO A 878 0.03 -16.93 58.90
CA PRO A 878 -1.29 -17.41 59.29
C PRO A 878 -1.99 -18.25 58.20
N SER A 879 -2.89 -19.14 58.61
CA SER A 879 -3.73 -19.92 57.69
C SER A 879 -4.96 -19.14 57.21
N ALA A 880 -5.22 -19.16 55.90
CA ALA A 880 -6.34 -18.46 55.26
C ALA A 880 -7.73 -18.80 55.86
N PRO A 881 -8.67 -17.82 55.93
CA PRO A 881 -10.01 -18.03 56.44
C PRO A 881 -10.90 -18.85 55.46
N PRO A 882 -11.99 -19.48 55.94
CA PRO A 882 -12.88 -20.26 55.08
C PRO A 882 -13.61 -19.39 54.05
N LEU A 883 -13.71 -19.88 52.81
CA LEU A 883 -14.42 -19.23 51.71
C LEU A 883 -15.93 -19.09 52.00
N PRO A 884 -16.58 -18.00 51.56
CA PRO A 884 -18.04 -17.86 51.61
C PRO A 884 -18.74 -18.78 50.59
N PRO A 885 -20.06 -19.02 50.71
CA PRO A 885 -20.79 -20.00 49.90
C PRO A 885 -20.75 -19.76 48.37
N GLU A 886 -20.59 -18.52 47.93
CA GLU A 886 -20.44 -18.15 46.51
C GLU A 886 -18.99 -18.20 45.96
N GLY A 887 -17.99 -18.52 46.79
CA GLY A 887 -16.59 -18.67 46.38
C GLY A 887 -15.70 -17.44 46.63
N LEU A 888 -14.58 -17.32 45.91
CA LEU A 888 -13.74 -16.12 45.96
C LEU A 888 -14.46 -14.92 45.32
N PRO A 889 -14.18 -13.68 45.77
CA PRO A 889 -14.60 -12.49 45.04
C PRO A 889 -14.04 -12.47 43.61
N ALA A 890 -14.78 -11.90 42.67
CA ALA A 890 -14.33 -11.84 41.27
C ALA A 890 -12.98 -11.11 41.16
N GLY A 891 -12.01 -11.74 40.49
CA GLY A 891 -10.64 -11.22 40.32
C GLY A 891 -9.66 -11.54 41.45
N TRP A 892 -10.06 -12.25 42.52
CA TRP A 892 -9.17 -12.56 43.65
C TRP A 892 -8.49 -13.92 43.52
N THR A 893 -7.22 -14.01 43.93
CA THR A 893 -6.47 -15.26 44.05
C THR A 893 -6.58 -15.88 45.45
N MET A 894 -6.26 -17.17 45.58
CA MET A 894 -6.16 -17.84 46.89
C MET A 894 -5.09 -17.23 47.82
N GLU A 895 -4.07 -16.59 47.23
CA GLU A 895 -2.93 -16.01 47.93
C GLU A 895 -3.28 -14.63 48.49
N GLN A 896 -3.98 -13.81 47.69
CA GLN A 896 -4.66 -12.59 48.15
C GLN A 896 -5.70 -12.90 49.22
N TRP A 897 -6.42 -14.02 49.11
CA TRP A 897 -7.38 -14.47 50.13
C TRP A 897 -6.70 -14.86 51.45
N ALA A 898 -5.48 -15.40 51.41
CA ALA A 898 -4.71 -15.71 52.62
C ALA A 898 -4.31 -14.46 53.42
N TYR A 899 -3.99 -13.35 52.73
CA TYR A 899 -3.64 -12.08 53.37
C TYR A 899 -4.83 -11.17 53.71
N TYR A 900 -5.85 -11.09 52.84
CA TYR A 900 -6.92 -10.09 52.93
C TYR A 900 -8.33 -10.66 53.11
N GLY A 901 -8.51 -11.99 53.03
CA GLY A 901 -9.84 -12.62 53.07
C GLY A 901 -10.62 -12.38 54.37
N GLU A 902 -9.93 -12.23 55.51
CA GLU A 902 -10.62 -11.97 56.78
C GLU A 902 -11.12 -10.53 56.88
N ASP A 903 -10.43 -9.56 56.28
CA ASP A 903 -10.93 -8.19 56.21
C ASP A 903 -12.08 -8.07 55.19
N TYR A 904 -12.02 -8.79 54.06
CA TYR A 904 -13.17 -8.92 53.15
C TYR A 904 -14.41 -9.50 53.86
N LEU A 905 -14.24 -10.56 54.66
CA LEU A 905 -15.30 -11.14 55.48
C LEU A 905 -15.74 -10.23 56.63
N ASN A 906 -14.94 -9.26 57.08
CA ASN A 906 -15.33 -8.30 58.11
C ASN A 906 -16.03 -7.05 57.54
N ARG A 907 -15.75 -6.68 56.29
CA ARG A 907 -16.44 -5.59 55.57
C ARG A 907 -17.82 -5.99 55.01
N ASN A 908 -18.07 -7.29 54.82
CA ASN A 908 -19.32 -7.84 54.25
C ASN A 908 -20.15 -8.66 55.28
N LYS A 909 -20.25 -8.20 56.53
CA LYS A 909 -20.99 -8.84 57.64
C LYS A 909 -22.20 -8.03 58.10
#